data_AF-A0A937QQC3-F1
#
_entry.id   AF-A0A937QQC3-F1
#
_cell.length_a   1.000
_cell.length_b   1.000
_cell.length_c   1.000
_cell.angle_alpha   90.00
_cell.angle_beta   90.00
_cell.angle_gamma   90.00
#
_symmetry.space_group_name_H-M   'P 1'
#
loop_
_entity.id
_entity.type
_entity.pdbx_description
1 polymer ?
#
loop_
_entity_poly.entity_id
_entity_poly.type
_entity_poly.pdbx_seq_one_letter_code
_entity_poly.pdbx_strand_id
1 'polypeptide(L)'
;MLLLSLSSRVLADVPLDHVIVDRDGPKDPWAKILGDIDGDGFTDIVVGGRRGPLVWYAYPNWSKGLITEGGYKTVDGELGDVDGDGDLDVVMGGLFWYENPRPQGDPAGRAWKTHKVANHPTHDIELGDLDGDGDLDIVTRDQSDFGHNAGDKIHLWRQEQGGKWTQKVINCPHGESIALADIDKDGDSDIVIGGIWFENERDIVNGPWSPHRFGQWHPSATVQVADINGDSRPDVVLSPSELKGQTYKMSWFEAPADPKKENWPEHVIAEPVECVIHGLVTADINGDGATDVVSSEMHQGADPDEVTVYLNRANGSSWTKQVISTKGSHYIRVADIGNDGDLDIMGANWSGDYQPIEMWENKSAARALRVPITINAAGRERLDKPVEVEMNFTQLLVRSGDEVTFNKKSMRLAEVDAAGRIIEASVRFQFDKVPDFNGQANAKGTLTFMADGQTAADSTRTFHLYLGSAEAVQVPPLVRVTDGVQHRGQESFMIESQNATYYYHKQGAGFASIVDKDGNDWLGYRPGGGPAGEYRGIPNMGHPEGYCHPGKTVSSSKIISGGPIKVSIFSESDDGKMQCVWDIFPSYARLTVLKMRKPYWFLYEGTPGGKLDEDSDYCIRADTPGGTRTPASVKWDGDLSVQRGAGEWLCFGDGSRVLYLVHHEDDEAVDSYWPMRGEMTVFGFGRKGINKFMEATPAHFTIGLCEGSTYADVARVVDSAYAPLSVAIGNPEIVGE
;
A
#
# COMPACT_ATOMS: atom_id res chain seq x y z
N MET A 1 -26.63 29.01 42.03
CA MET A 1 -25.49 28.32 41.40
C MET A 1 -26.11 27.28 40.49
N LEU A 2 -26.09 27.53 39.19
CA LEU A 2 -26.80 26.78 38.16
C LEU A 2 -26.12 25.40 37.99
N LEU A 3 -26.88 24.30 38.11
CA LEU A 3 -26.44 23.01 37.59
C LEU A 3 -26.52 23.08 36.07
N LEU A 4 -25.37 23.10 35.38
CA LEU A 4 -25.31 22.72 33.98
C LEU A 4 -25.35 21.20 33.91
N SER A 5 -26.48 20.64 33.51
CA SER A 5 -26.52 19.29 32.96
C SER A 5 -25.75 19.31 31.64
N LEU A 6 -24.62 18.62 31.58
CA LEU A 6 -24.08 18.19 30.29
C LEU A 6 -25.06 17.17 29.73
N SER A 7 -25.97 17.62 28.87
CA SER A 7 -26.64 16.73 27.93
C SER A 7 -25.55 16.22 26.99
N SER A 8 -25.24 14.93 27.06
CA SER A 8 -24.55 14.23 25.98
C SER A 8 -25.25 14.62 24.68
N ARG A 9 -24.56 15.31 23.77
CA ARG A 9 -25.05 15.48 22.42
C ARG A 9 -25.12 14.07 21.83
N VAL A 10 -26.32 13.53 21.74
CA VAL A 10 -26.61 12.45 20.78
C VAL A 10 -26.23 13.08 19.44
N LEU A 11 -25.12 12.68 18.84
CA LEU A 11 -24.84 13.06 17.46
C LEU A 11 -26.04 12.58 16.63
N ALA A 12 -26.61 13.56 15.92
CA ALA A 12 -27.83 13.46 15.13
C ALA A 12 -27.64 12.48 13.96
N ASP A 13 -28.76 12.06 13.37
CA ASP A 13 -28.85 11.34 12.10
C ASP A 13 -27.82 11.84 11.07
N VAL A 14 -27.27 10.92 10.27
CA VAL A 14 -26.39 11.24 9.13
C VAL A 14 -27.19 12.10 8.15
N PRO A 15 -26.74 13.32 7.83
CA PRO A 15 -27.44 14.20 6.89
C PRO A 15 -27.24 13.68 5.47
N LEU A 16 -28.28 13.05 4.90
CA LEU A 16 -28.21 12.46 3.56
C LEU A 16 -29.17 13.18 2.62
N ASP A 17 -28.64 13.66 1.49
CA ASP A 17 -29.44 14.20 0.38
C ASP A 17 -29.70 13.10 -0.65
N HIS A 18 -30.96 12.89 -1.01
CA HIS A 18 -31.33 11.88 -1.99
C HIS A 18 -31.17 12.40 -3.42
N VAL A 19 -30.29 11.76 -4.18
CA VAL A 19 -29.96 12.05 -5.57
C VAL A 19 -30.43 10.91 -6.46
N ILE A 20 -31.15 11.24 -7.54
CA ILE A 20 -31.43 10.27 -8.60
C ILE A 20 -30.35 10.41 -9.68
N VAL A 21 -29.48 9.42 -9.78
CA VAL A 21 -28.40 9.35 -10.77
C VAL A 21 -28.98 9.12 -12.16
N ASP A 22 -29.85 8.11 -12.31
CA ASP A 22 -30.54 7.82 -13.56
C ASP A 22 -31.92 7.22 -13.29
N ARG A 23 -32.98 7.92 -13.73
CA ARG A 23 -34.37 7.44 -13.62
C ARG A 23 -34.67 6.27 -14.55
N ASP A 24 -33.99 6.26 -15.70
CA ASP A 24 -34.21 5.35 -16.81
C ASP A 24 -32.95 4.50 -17.05
N GLY A 25 -32.29 4.11 -15.95
CA GLY A 25 -31.12 3.24 -15.94
C GLY A 25 -31.38 1.86 -16.55
N PRO A 26 -30.35 0.99 -16.59
CA PRO A 26 -30.52 -0.39 -17.04
C PRO A 26 -31.71 -1.08 -16.35
N LYS A 27 -32.55 -1.74 -17.15
CA LYS A 27 -33.72 -2.48 -16.65
C LYS A 27 -33.25 -3.71 -15.87
N ASP A 28 -33.84 -3.95 -14.70
CA ASP A 28 -33.45 -4.99 -13.75
C ASP A 28 -31.98 -4.83 -13.31
N PRO A 29 -31.61 -3.73 -12.61
CA PRO A 29 -30.23 -3.41 -12.26
C PRO A 29 -29.72 -4.33 -11.14
N TRP A 30 -29.21 -5.48 -11.54
CA TRP A 30 -28.75 -6.51 -10.61
C TRP A 30 -27.41 -6.13 -10.00
N ALA A 31 -26.43 -5.81 -10.85
CA ALA A 31 -25.07 -5.45 -10.44
C ALA A 31 -24.91 -3.93 -10.24
N LYS A 32 -24.28 -3.55 -9.14
CA LYS A 32 -23.89 -2.18 -8.81
C LYS A 32 -22.46 -2.22 -8.28
N ILE A 33 -21.59 -1.43 -8.87
CA ILE A 33 -20.14 -1.44 -8.61
C ILE A 33 -19.67 0.02 -8.57
N LEU A 34 -18.69 0.32 -7.73
CA LEU A 34 -18.15 1.65 -7.52
C LEU A 34 -16.63 1.65 -7.73
N GLY A 35 -16.11 2.59 -8.50
CA GLY A 35 -14.65 2.79 -8.68
C GLY A 35 -14.34 3.87 -9.71
N ASP A 36 -13.10 4.37 -9.74
CA ASP A 36 -12.64 5.41 -10.67
C ASP A 36 -12.40 4.84 -12.09
N ILE A 37 -13.39 5.00 -12.98
CA ILE A 37 -13.41 4.37 -14.30
C ILE A 37 -12.65 5.18 -15.33
N ASP A 38 -12.54 6.50 -15.18
CA ASP A 38 -11.88 7.39 -16.14
C ASP A 38 -10.57 8.04 -15.66
N GLY A 39 -10.27 7.96 -14.37
CA GLY A 39 -8.97 8.32 -13.77
C GLY A 39 -8.90 9.74 -13.31
N ASP A 40 -10.05 10.37 -13.14
CA ASP A 40 -10.13 11.74 -12.65
C ASP A 40 -10.01 11.83 -11.12
N GLY A 41 -9.95 10.68 -10.44
CA GLY A 41 -9.78 10.57 -9.00
C GLY A 41 -11.08 10.63 -8.20
N PHE A 42 -12.24 10.64 -8.87
CA PHE A 42 -13.56 10.49 -8.25
C PHE A 42 -14.08 9.07 -8.45
N THR A 43 -14.95 8.61 -7.53
CA THR A 43 -15.54 7.29 -7.67
C THR A 43 -16.73 7.37 -8.63
N ASP A 44 -16.72 6.56 -9.68
CA ASP A 44 -17.82 6.42 -10.61
C ASP A 44 -18.76 5.27 -10.24
N ILE A 45 -19.89 5.20 -10.94
CA ILE A 45 -20.88 4.16 -10.77
C ILE A 45 -20.94 3.26 -12.00
N VAL A 46 -20.85 1.94 -11.82
CA VAL A 46 -21.14 0.94 -12.85
C VAL A 46 -22.43 0.18 -12.49
N VAL A 47 -23.35 0.07 -13.46
CA VAL A 47 -24.62 -0.65 -13.29
C VAL A 47 -24.85 -1.64 -14.43
N GLY A 48 -25.12 -2.89 -14.06
CA GLY A 48 -25.46 -3.97 -14.98
C GLY A 48 -26.92 -4.37 -14.88
N GLY A 49 -27.68 -4.23 -15.98
CA GLY A 49 -29.00 -4.83 -16.10
C GLY A 49 -28.92 -6.36 -16.21
N ARG A 50 -29.94 -7.11 -15.76
CA ARG A 50 -29.97 -8.59 -15.79
C ARG A 50 -29.58 -9.22 -17.14
N ARG A 51 -29.89 -8.54 -18.25
CA ARG A 51 -29.57 -8.99 -19.62
C ARG A 51 -28.75 -7.96 -20.42
N GLY A 52 -28.17 -6.99 -19.74
CA GLY A 52 -27.62 -5.78 -20.35
C GLY A 52 -28.62 -4.62 -20.42
N PRO A 53 -28.14 -3.41 -20.71
CA PRO A 53 -26.71 -3.09 -20.89
C PRO A 53 -25.94 -3.02 -19.55
N LEU A 54 -24.62 -3.08 -19.64
CA LEU A 54 -23.68 -2.69 -18.59
C LEU A 54 -23.16 -1.29 -18.94
N VAL A 55 -23.38 -0.35 -18.04
CA VAL A 55 -23.08 1.07 -18.25
C VAL A 55 -22.33 1.62 -17.06
N TRP A 56 -21.54 2.67 -17.28
CA TRP A 56 -20.93 3.44 -16.22
C TRP A 56 -21.42 4.89 -16.25
N TYR A 57 -21.35 5.58 -15.12
CA TYR A 57 -21.79 6.95 -14.92
C TYR A 57 -20.66 7.75 -14.27
N ALA A 58 -20.12 8.73 -15.00
CA ALA A 58 -19.02 9.57 -14.55
C ALA A 58 -19.49 10.60 -13.52
N TYR A 59 -18.87 10.67 -12.34
CA TYR A 59 -19.09 11.78 -11.40
C TYR A 59 -18.46 13.08 -11.96
N PRO A 60 -18.92 14.31 -11.60
CA PRO A 60 -20.13 14.68 -10.86
C PRO A 60 -21.39 14.82 -11.73
N ASN A 61 -21.27 14.71 -13.04
CA ASN A 61 -22.35 15.05 -13.96
C ASN A 61 -23.21 13.84 -14.38
N TRP A 62 -22.84 12.64 -13.93
CA TRP A 62 -23.45 11.35 -14.24
C TRP A 62 -23.51 11.07 -15.73
N SER A 63 -22.47 11.46 -16.48
CA SER A 63 -22.36 11.16 -17.90
C SER A 63 -22.29 9.65 -18.12
N LYS A 64 -23.21 9.15 -18.93
CA LYS A 64 -23.41 7.72 -19.13
C LYS A 64 -22.55 7.18 -20.28
N GLY A 65 -21.70 6.20 -20.00
CA GLY A 65 -20.93 5.43 -20.98
C GLY A 65 -21.39 3.98 -21.08
N LEU A 66 -21.28 3.38 -22.26
CA LEU A 66 -21.62 1.97 -22.49
C LEU A 66 -20.37 1.09 -22.40
N ILE A 67 -20.35 0.13 -21.47
CA ILE A 67 -19.29 -0.89 -21.39
C ILE A 67 -19.63 -2.04 -22.36
N THR A 68 -20.84 -2.60 -22.25
CA THR A 68 -21.36 -3.61 -23.18
C THR A 68 -22.88 -3.60 -23.27
N GLU A 69 -23.42 -4.01 -24.42
CA GLU A 69 -24.87 -4.21 -24.62
C GLU A 69 -25.42 -5.41 -23.82
N GLY A 70 -24.54 -6.31 -23.36
CA GLY A 70 -24.90 -7.49 -22.57
C GLY A 70 -23.95 -8.67 -22.81
N GLY A 71 -24.43 -9.89 -22.55
CA GLY A 71 -23.70 -11.14 -22.78
C GLY A 71 -23.17 -11.82 -21.52
N TYR A 72 -23.13 -11.10 -20.40
CA TYR A 72 -22.91 -11.65 -19.06
C TYR A 72 -24.19 -12.32 -18.51
N LYS A 73 -24.04 -13.14 -17.47
CA LYS A 73 -25.12 -13.94 -16.87
C LYS A 73 -24.95 -14.01 -15.36
N THR A 74 -25.39 -12.98 -14.65
CA THR A 74 -25.16 -12.90 -13.21
C THR A 74 -25.96 -11.80 -12.56
N VAL A 75 -25.91 -11.79 -11.23
CA VAL A 75 -26.45 -10.79 -10.33
C VAL A 75 -25.37 -9.77 -9.90
N ASP A 76 -24.09 -10.13 -9.99
CA ASP A 76 -22.98 -9.41 -9.34
C ASP A 76 -21.78 -9.13 -10.27
N GLY A 77 -20.91 -8.22 -9.85
CA GLY A 77 -19.64 -7.92 -10.51
C GLY A 77 -18.77 -7.02 -9.65
N GLU A 78 -17.47 -7.05 -9.94
CA GLU A 78 -16.45 -6.34 -9.18
C GLU A 78 -15.47 -5.60 -10.10
N LEU A 79 -14.75 -4.64 -9.54
CA LEU A 79 -13.69 -3.90 -10.24
C LEU A 79 -12.30 -4.35 -9.78
N GLY A 80 -11.34 -4.39 -10.70
CA GLY A 80 -9.94 -4.66 -10.39
C GLY A 80 -9.06 -4.51 -11.62
N ASP A 81 -7.77 -4.27 -11.42
CA ASP A 81 -6.77 -4.27 -12.50
C ASP A 81 -6.43 -5.72 -12.87
N VAL A 82 -7.13 -6.29 -13.85
CA VAL A 82 -7.04 -7.71 -14.17
C VAL A 82 -5.87 -8.00 -15.11
N ASP A 83 -5.41 -7.03 -15.89
CA ASP A 83 -4.27 -7.23 -16.80
C ASP A 83 -2.96 -6.51 -16.41
N GLY A 84 -2.97 -5.81 -15.28
CA GLY A 84 -1.80 -5.21 -14.64
C GLY A 84 -1.33 -3.92 -15.31
N ASP A 85 -2.22 -3.23 -16.02
CA ASP A 85 -1.90 -2.02 -16.77
C ASP A 85 -2.17 -0.71 -16.02
N GLY A 86 -2.74 -0.83 -14.81
CA GLY A 86 -2.92 0.26 -13.86
C GLY A 86 -4.29 0.92 -13.90
N ASP A 87 -5.26 0.39 -14.66
CA ASP A 87 -6.65 0.85 -14.60
C ASP A 87 -7.63 -0.24 -14.10
N LEU A 88 -8.87 0.15 -13.79
CA LEU A 88 -9.87 -0.76 -13.25
C LEU A 88 -10.71 -1.37 -14.38
N ASP A 89 -10.65 -2.69 -14.48
CA ASP A 89 -11.50 -3.53 -15.33
C ASP A 89 -12.77 -3.97 -14.61
N VAL A 90 -13.80 -4.35 -15.38
CA VAL A 90 -15.07 -4.84 -14.82
C VAL A 90 -15.19 -6.34 -14.98
N VAL A 91 -15.21 -7.09 -13.88
CA VAL A 91 -15.47 -8.52 -13.84
C VAL A 91 -16.95 -8.78 -13.60
N MET A 92 -17.58 -9.55 -14.50
CA MET A 92 -18.99 -9.90 -14.43
C MET A 92 -19.18 -11.41 -14.51
N GLY A 93 -20.21 -11.90 -13.84
CA GLY A 93 -20.60 -13.29 -13.87
C GLY A 93 -21.18 -13.80 -15.19
N GLY A 94 -21.25 -15.12 -15.32
CA GLY A 94 -20.92 -15.77 -16.60
C GLY A 94 -19.40 -15.92 -16.78
N LEU A 95 -18.63 -15.22 -15.94
CA LEU A 95 -17.18 -15.15 -15.79
C LEU A 95 -16.47 -14.57 -17.02
N PHE A 96 -16.74 -13.29 -17.24
CA PHE A 96 -16.12 -12.43 -18.22
C PHE A 96 -15.53 -11.22 -17.53
N TRP A 97 -14.47 -10.65 -18.08
CA TRP A 97 -14.03 -9.32 -17.72
C TRP A 97 -14.00 -8.40 -18.94
N TYR A 98 -14.23 -7.13 -18.70
CA TYR A 98 -14.27 -6.08 -19.71
C TYR A 98 -13.09 -5.17 -19.46
N GLU A 99 -12.19 -5.10 -20.46
CA GLU A 99 -10.97 -4.30 -20.44
C GLU A 99 -11.29 -2.83 -20.59
N ASN A 100 -10.94 -2.05 -19.57
CA ASN A 100 -11.04 -0.60 -19.63
C ASN A 100 -10.05 -0.12 -20.71
N PRO A 101 -10.48 0.73 -21.67
CA PRO A 101 -9.62 1.09 -22.79
C PRO A 101 -8.50 2.05 -22.41
N ARG A 102 -8.36 2.44 -21.15
CA ARG A 102 -7.30 3.33 -20.68
C ARG A 102 -5.95 2.58 -20.66
N PRO A 103 -4.85 3.32 -20.44
CA PRO A 103 -4.71 4.75 -20.74
C PRO A 103 -4.76 5.10 -22.24
N GLN A 104 -4.92 4.12 -23.16
CA GLN A 104 -4.78 4.40 -24.60
C GLN A 104 -6.09 4.79 -25.31
N GLY A 105 -7.21 4.87 -24.59
CA GLY A 105 -8.53 5.11 -25.10
C GLY A 105 -9.46 5.75 -24.07
N ASP A 106 -10.64 6.15 -24.56
CA ASP A 106 -11.68 6.80 -23.78
C ASP A 106 -12.73 5.76 -23.35
N PRO A 107 -12.96 5.56 -22.03
CA PRO A 107 -13.99 4.67 -21.49
C PRO A 107 -15.42 4.97 -21.98
N ALA A 108 -15.70 6.20 -22.43
CA ALA A 108 -16.99 6.59 -23.00
C ALA A 108 -17.10 6.39 -24.52
N GLY A 109 -15.98 6.14 -25.22
CA GLY A 109 -15.91 6.23 -26.68
C GLY A 109 -16.39 4.99 -27.45
N ARG A 110 -16.32 3.79 -26.86
CA ARG A 110 -16.74 2.51 -27.48
C ARG A 110 -16.95 1.42 -26.43
N ALA A 111 -17.65 0.35 -26.82
CA ALA A 111 -17.75 -0.86 -26.01
C ALA A 111 -16.36 -1.44 -25.70
N TRP A 112 -16.21 -1.91 -24.46
CA TRP A 112 -14.97 -2.43 -23.91
C TRP A 112 -14.64 -3.80 -24.50
N LYS A 113 -13.35 -4.16 -24.51
CA LYS A 113 -12.91 -5.45 -25.04
C LYS A 113 -13.25 -6.54 -24.02
N THR A 114 -13.94 -7.58 -24.48
CA THR A 114 -14.39 -8.66 -23.60
C THR A 114 -13.41 -9.82 -23.60
N HIS A 115 -13.10 -10.30 -22.41
CA HIS A 115 -12.33 -11.51 -22.17
C HIS A 115 -13.18 -12.52 -21.42
N LYS A 116 -12.98 -13.80 -21.75
CA LYS A 116 -13.72 -14.89 -21.14
C LYS A 116 -12.79 -15.71 -20.27
N VAL A 117 -13.12 -15.79 -18.98
CA VAL A 117 -12.46 -16.67 -18.02
C VAL A 117 -13.06 -18.07 -18.14
N ALA A 118 -14.38 -18.18 -18.00
CA ALA A 118 -15.09 -19.46 -18.06
C ALA A 118 -16.52 -19.30 -18.62
N ASN A 119 -17.28 -20.40 -18.65
CA ASN A 119 -18.72 -20.35 -18.82
C ASN A 119 -19.36 -20.84 -17.52
N HIS A 120 -19.40 -19.95 -16.53
CA HIS A 120 -19.75 -20.29 -15.16
C HIS A 120 -20.89 -19.38 -14.69
N PRO A 121 -22.10 -19.93 -14.43
CA PRO A 121 -23.13 -19.19 -13.71
C PRO A 121 -22.62 -18.83 -12.32
N THR A 122 -22.81 -17.57 -11.92
CA THR A 122 -22.39 -17.06 -10.62
C THR A 122 -23.48 -16.16 -10.08
N HIS A 123 -23.67 -16.24 -8.77
CA HIS A 123 -24.48 -15.31 -8.02
C HIS A 123 -23.60 -14.20 -7.46
N ASP A 124 -22.56 -14.58 -6.73
CA ASP A 124 -21.62 -13.68 -6.04
C ASP A 124 -20.21 -13.84 -6.63
N ILE A 125 -19.46 -12.74 -6.66
CA ILE A 125 -18.07 -12.66 -7.16
C ILE A 125 -17.25 -11.78 -6.23
N GLU A 126 -16.04 -12.23 -5.89
CA GLU A 126 -15.05 -11.45 -5.16
C GLU A 126 -13.71 -11.52 -5.87
N LEU A 127 -12.90 -10.47 -5.75
CA LEU A 127 -11.56 -10.37 -6.35
C LEU A 127 -10.49 -10.18 -5.27
N GLY A 128 -9.32 -10.80 -5.44
CA GLY A 128 -8.16 -10.58 -4.57
C GLY A 128 -6.97 -11.43 -4.94
N ASP A 129 -5.76 -10.99 -4.58
CA ASP A 129 -4.52 -11.78 -4.71
C ASP A 129 -4.48 -12.83 -3.59
N LEU A 130 -4.89 -14.07 -3.91
CA LEU A 130 -5.06 -15.14 -2.92
C LEU A 130 -3.79 -15.97 -2.71
N ASP A 131 -2.83 -15.96 -3.63
CA ASP A 131 -1.56 -16.68 -3.46
C ASP A 131 -0.32 -15.79 -3.28
N GLY A 132 -0.48 -14.47 -3.35
CA GLY A 132 0.56 -13.48 -3.12
C GLY A 132 1.49 -13.26 -4.30
N ASP A 133 1.09 -13.66 -5.51
CA ASP A 133 1.90 -13.50 -6.71
C ASP A 133 1.78 -12.12 -7.36
N GLY A 134 0.81 -11.32 -6.91
CA GLY A 134 0.57 -9.94 -7.34
C GLY A 134 -0.46 -9.78 -8.45
N ASP A 135 -1.02 -10.88 -8.97
CA ASP A 135 -2.13 -10.86 -9.92
C ASP A 135 -3.48 -11.02 -9.15
N LEU A 136 -4.61 -10.63 -9.75
CA LEU A 136 -5.92 -10.74 -9.10
C LEU A 136 -6.59 -12.09 -9.41
N ASP A 137 -6.94 -12.83 -8.36
CA ASP A 137 -7.74 -14.05 -8.47
C ASP A 137 -9.23 -13.78 -8.31
N ILE A 138 -10.06 -14.74 -8.75
CA ILE A 138 -11.52 -14.63 -8.68
C ILE A 138 -12.10 -15.74 -7.79
N VAL A 139 -12.96 -15.36 -6.85
CA VAL A 139 -13.78 -16.28 -6.05
C VAL A 139 -15.23 -16.12 -6.44
N THR A 140 -15.93 -17.23 -6.69
CA THR A 140 -17.33 -17.19 -7.10
C THR A 140 -18.17 -18.24 -6.39
N ARG A 141 -19.43 -17.91 -6.14
CA ARG A 141 -20.44 -18.82 -5.58
C ARG A 141 -21.77 -18.59 -6.28
N ASP A 142 -22.53 -19.65 -6.45
CA ASP A 142 -23.91 -19.59 -6.97
C ASP A 142 -24.89 -19.62 -5.79
N GLN A 143 -26.17 -19.35 -6.04
CA GLN A 143 -27.18 -19.35 -4.99
C GLN A 143 -27.86 -20.72 -4.82
N SER A 144 -28.45 -20.93 -3.65
CA SER A 144 -29.22 -22.14 -3.37
C SER A 144 -30.74 -21.91 -3.41
N ASP A 145 -31.17 -20.66 -3.22
CA ASP A 145 -32.58 -20.29 -3.17
C ASP A 145 -33.27 -20.28 -4.55
N PHE A 146 -34.58 -20.03 -4.54
CA PHE A 146 -35.45 -20.02 -5.72
C PHE A 146 -35.38 -21.29 -6.59
N GLY A 147 -34.97 -22.43 -6.00
CA GLY A 147 -34.84 -23.72 -6.68
C GLY A 147 -33.55 -23.91 -7.47
N HIS A 148 -32.54 -23.04 -7.29
CA HIS A 148 -31.24 -23.16 -7.92
C HIS A 148 -30.42 -24.33 -7.38
N ASN A 149 -30.37 -24.51 -6.05
CA ASN A 149 -29.61 -25.56 -5.35
C ASN A 149 -28.13 -25.68 -5.81
N ALA A 150 -27.45 -24.56 -6.06
CA ALA A 150 -26.09 -24.53 -6.62
C ALA A 150 -25.04 -23.86 -5.69
N GLY A 151 -25.45 -23.30 -4.56
CA GLY A 151 -24.56 -22.61 -3.62
C GLY A 151 -23.84 -23.51 -2.61
N ASP A 152 -23.71 -24.81 -2.89
CA ASP A 152 -22.91 -25.76 -2.09
C ASP A 152 -21.43 -25.81 -2.51
N LYS A 153 -21.00 -24.89 -3.39
CA LYS A 153 -19.64 -24.85 -3.91
C LYS A 153 -19.11 -23.42 -3.99
N ILE A 154 -17.87 -23.26 -3.54
CA ILE A 154 -17.04 -22.08 -3.80
C ILE A 154 -16.08 -22.46 -4.93
N HIS A 155 -16.01 -21.63 -5.95
CA HIS A 155 -15.13 -21.80 -7.09
C HIS A 155 -14.04 -20.74 -7.04
N LEU A 156 -12.78 -21.16 -7.10
CA LEU A 156 -11.62 -20.30 -7.12
C LEU A 156 -11.00 -20.37 -8.50
N TRP A 157 -10.64 -19.23 -9.04
CA TRP A 157 -10.03 -19.08 -10.35
C TRP A 157 -8.73 -18.33 -10.17
N ARG A 158 -7.63 -19.09 -10.15
CA ARG A 158 -6.29 -18.52 -10.07
C ARG A 158 -5.90 -17.92 -11.40
N GLN A 159 -5.42 -16.69 -11.41
CA GLN A 159 -4.85 -16.08 -12.61
C GLN A 159 -3.49 -16.70 -12.93
N GLU A 160 -3.22 -16.93 -14.22
CA GLU A 160 -1.96 -17.49 -14.68
C GLU A 160 -1.36 -16.59 -15.76
N GLN A 161 -0.04 -16.61 -15.87
CA GLN A 161 0.68 -15.86 -16.89
C GLN A 161 0.08 -16.02 -18.30
N GLY A 162 -0.09 -14.88 -18.97
CA GLY A 162 -0.65 -14.80 -20.32
C GLY A 162 -2.18 -14.90 -20.36
N GLY A 163 -2.86 -14.49 -19.30
CA GLY A 163 -4.33 -14.37 -19.23
C GLY A 163 -5.06 -15.71 -19.19
N LYS A 164 -4.40 -16.74 -18.64
CA LYS A 164 -5.01 -18.06 -18.43
C LYS A 164 -5.54 -18.16 -17.00
N TRP A 165 -6.41 -19.14 -16.76
CA TRP A 165 -7.05 -19.32 -15.46
C TRP A 165 -7.09 -20.79 -15.06
N THR A 166 -6.77 -21.08 -13.81
CA THR A 166 -6.82 -22.43 -13.23
C THR A 166 -7.90 -22.50 -12.15
N GLN A 167 -8.76 -23.52 -12.22
CA GLN A 167 -9.88 -23.64 -11.29
C GLN A 167 -9.58 -24.60 -10.13
N LYS A 168 -9.98 -24.19 -8.92
CA LYS A 168 -10.22 -25.06 -7.75
C LYS A 168 -11.69 -24.96 -7.31
N VAL A 169 -12.22 -26.03 -6.74
CA VAL A 169 -13.57 -26.05 -6.17
C VAL A 169 -13.50 -26.57 -4.74
N ILE A 170 -14.18 -25.86 -3.84
CA ILE A 170 -14.34 -26.21 -2.42
C ILE A 170 -15.81 -26.51 -2.18
N ASN A 171 -16.10 -27.62 -1.49
CA ASN A 171 -17.47 -27.91 -1.07
C ASN A 171 -17.79 -27.08 0.18
N CYS A 172 -18.99 -26.51 0.22
CA CYS A 172 -19.48 -25.73 1.33
C CYS A 172 -20.98 -26.01 1.58
N PRO A 173 -21.55 -25.57 2.72
CA PRO A 173 -23.00 -25.63 2.88
C PRO A 173 -23.73 -24.77 1.84
N HIS A 174 -24.97 -25.15 1.53
CA HIS A 174 -25.86 -24.32 0.71
C HIS A 174 -26.07 -22.93 1.34
N GLY A 175 -26.18 -21.93 0.48
CA GLY A 175 -26.44 -20.53 0.79
C GLY A 175 -25.99 -19.64 -0.38
N GLU A 176 -25.66 -18.39 -0.08
CA GLU A 176 -25.15 -17.36 -0.99
C GLU A 176 -24.21 -16.41 -0.23
N SER A 177 -23.69 -15.40 -0.92
CA SER A 177 -22.71 -14.42 -0.49
C SER A 177 -21.35 -15.06 -0.18
N ILE A 178 -20.31 -14.25 -0.34
CA ILE A 178 -18.92 -14.50 -0.03
C ILE A 178 -18.35 -13.17 0.48
N ALA A 179 -17.35 -13.23 1.36
CA ALA A 179 -16.47 -12.11 1.62
C ALA A 179 -15.02 -12.62 1.68
N LEU A 180 -14.07 -11.74 1.35
CA LEU A 180 -12.63 -12.00 1.49
C LEU A 180 -12.05 -11.15 2.63
N ALA A 181 -11.28 -11.78 3.52
CA ALA A 181 -10.57 -11.07 4.59
C ALA A 181 -9.50 -11.96 5.23
N ASP A 182 -8.40 -11.37 5.69
CA ASP A 182 -7.37 -12.05 6.49
C ASP A 182 -7.89 -12.25 7.93
N ILE A 183 -8.56 -13.37 8.19
CA ILE A 183 -9.28 -13.64 9.44
C ILE A 183 -8.31 -13.96 10.58
N ASP A 184 -7.21 -14.67 10.29
CA ASP A 184 -6.23 -15.09 11.29
C ASP A 184 -4.94 -14.28 11.37
N LYS A 185 -4.81 -13.25 10.53
CA LYS A 185 -3.72 -12.27 10.50
C LYS A 185 -2.37 -12.85 10.11
N ASP A 186 -2.37 -13.88 9.29
CA ASP A 186 -1.15 -14.44 8.70
C ASP A 186 -0.74 -13.74 7.39
N GLY A 187 -1.60 -12.86 6.88
CA GLY A 187 -1.34 -11.94 5.79
C GLY A 187 -1.93 -12.37 4.45
N ASP A 188 -2.62 -13.51 4.37
CA ASP A 188 -3.42 -13.89 3.20
C ASP A 188 -4.92 -13.78 3.42
N SER A 189 -5.65 -13.55 2.33
CA SER A 189 -7.11 -13.40 2.37
C SER A 189 -7.77 -14.78 2.47
N ASP A 190 -8.59 -14.95 3.52
CA ASP A 190 -9.47 -16.09 3.71
C ASP A 190 -10.84 -15.85 3.06
N ILE A 191 -11.64 -16.92 2.97
CA ILE A 191 -13.01 -16.86 2.44
C ILE A 191 -14.01 -17.02 3.57
N VAL A 192 -14.95 -16.08 3.70
CA VAL A 192 -16.02 -16.12 4.72
C VAL A 192 -17.38 -16.32 4.06
N ILE A 193 -18.14 -17.30 4.56
CA ILE A 193 -19.52 -17.55 4.16
C ILE A 193 -20.38 -17.90 5.37
N GLY A 194 -21.51 -17.20 5.56
CA GLY A 194 -22.39 -17.42 6.70
C GLY A 194 -21.60 -17.54 8.01
N GLY A 195 -21.76 -18.65 8.76
CA GLY A 195 -21.04 -18.91 10.02
C GLY A 195 -19.70 -19.66 9.90
N ILE A 196 -19.04 -19.64 8.75
CA ILE A 196 -17.82 -20.42 8.46
C ILE A 196 -16.81 -19.55 7.70
N TRP A 197 -15.53 -19.67 8.06
CA TRP A 197 -14.43 -19.18 7.21
C TRP A 197 -13.54 -20.33 6.75
N PHE A 198 -12.89 -20.19 5.60
CA PHE A 198 -12.00 -21.17 4.99
C PHE A 198 -10.60 -20.58 4.92
N GLU A 199 -9.67 -21.22 5.64
CA GLU A 199 -8.28 -20.79 5.78
C GLU A 199 -7.52 -20.96 4.48
N ASN A 200 -6.96 -19.86 4.00
CA ASN A 200 -6.00 -19.86 2.92
C ASN A 200 -4.59 -20.15 3.47
N GLU A 201 -3.73 -20.75 2.65
CA GLU A 201 -2.32 -21.00 2.99
C GLU A 201 -1.42 -20.54 1.82
N ARG A 202 -1.89 -19.58 1.03
CA ARG A 202 -1.31 -19.10 -0.25
C ARG A 202 -1.08 -20.18 -1.31
N ASP A 203 -1.90 -21.22 -1.32
CA ASP A 203 -1.93 -22.21 -2.41
C ASP A 203 -3.37 -22.44 -2.84
N ILE A 204 -3.86 -21.65 -3.79
CA ILE A 204 -5.24 -21.72 -4.27
C ILE A 204 -5.57 -23.11 -4.81
N VAL A 205 -4.64 -23.74 -5.55
CA VAL A 205 -4.92 -24.96 -6.32
C VAL A 205 -4.80 -26.21 -5.45
N ASN A 206 -3.70 -26.35 -4.70
CA ASN A 206 -3.41 -27.55 -3.91
C ASN A 206 -3.64 -27.36 -2.41
N GLY A 207 -3.86 -26.14 -1.95
CA GLY A 207 -4.12 -25.82 -0.55
C GLY A 207 -5.35 -26.55 0.01
N PRO A 208 -5.36 -26.75 1.34
CA PRO A 208 -6.39 -27.52 2.02
C PRO A 208 -7.72 -26.77 2.12
N TRP A 209 -7.70 -25.43 2.20
CA TRP A 209 -8.87 -24.58 2.44
C TRP A 209 -9.65 -25.05 3.67
N SER A 210 -8.97 -25.07 4.82
CA SER A 210 -9.48 -25.68 6.05
C SER A 210 -10.68 -24.89 6.59
N PRO A 211 -11.87 -25.51 6.78
CA PRO A 211 -13.05 -24.80 7.26
C PRO A 211 -13.06 -24.66 8.78
N HIS A 212 -13.31 -23.45 9.26
CA HIS A 212 -13.44 -23.10 10.66
C HIS A 212 -14.83 -22.51 10.93
N ARG A 213 -15.63 -23.22 11.72
CA ARG A 213 -16.98 -22.78 12.07
C ARG A 213 -16.95 -21.87 13.29
N PHE A 214 -17.33 -20.62 13.12
CA PHE A 214 -17.45 -19.68 14.24
C PHE A 214 -18.88 -19.53 14.76
N GLY A 215 -19.88 -19.81 13.92
CA GLY A 215 -21.30 -19.63 14.26
C GLY A 215 -22.24 -20.60 13.54
N GLN A 216 -23.47 -20.67 14.04
CA GLN A 216 -24.61 -21.22 13.30
C GLN A 216 -25.45 -20.05 12.82
N TRP A 217 -25.78 -20.04 11.54
CA TRP A 217 -26.56 -18.98 10.92
C TRP A 217 -27.71 -19.54 10.09
N HIS A 218 -28.64 -18.65 9.76
CA HIS A 218 -29.69 -18.87 8.78
C HIS A 218 -29.11 -19.40 7.44
N PRO A 219 -29.84 -20.24 6.67
CA PRO A 219 -29.30 -20.88 5.46
C PRO A 219 -28.78 -19.91 4.38
N SER A 220 -29.36 -18.72 4.31
CA SER A 220 -28.98 -17.66 3.38
C SER A 220 -28.56 -16.44 4.17
N ALA A 221 -27.38 -15.91 3.83
CA ALA A 221 -26.75 -14.82 4.53
C ALA A 221 -26.12 -13.87 3.52
N THR A 222 -26.18 -12.58 3.79
CA THR A 222 -25.16 -11.65 3.30
C THR A 222 -24.07 -11.52 4.36
N VAL A 223 -22.82 -11.41 3.91
CA VAL A 223 -21.63 -11.42 4.76
C VAL A 223 -20.82 -10.14 4.54
N GLN A 224 -20.35 -9.55 5.62
CA GLN A 224 -19.34 -8.49 5.62
C GLN A 224 -18.31 -8.80 6.71
N VAL A 225 -17.08 -8.32 6.54
CA VAL A 225 -16.00 -8.49 7.53
C VAL A 225 -15.43 -7.12 7.87
N ALA A 226 -15.40 -6.76 9.16
CA ALA A 226 -14.86 -5.50 9.63
C ALA A 226 -14.51 -5.54 11.12
N ASP A 227 -13.69 -4.62 11.60
CA ASP A 227 -13.47 -4.41 13.04
C ASP A 227 -14.62 -3.58 13.61
N ILE A 228 -15.57 -4.22 14.31
CA ILE A 228 -16.78 -3.57 14.81
C ILE A 228 -16.55 -2.92 16.17
N ASN A 229 -15.62 -3.46 16.97
CA ASN A 229 -15.41 -3.04 18.36
C ASN A 229 -14.11 -2.24 18.58
N GLY A 230 -13.28 -2.06 17.56
CA GLY A 230 -12.02 -1.31 17.58
C GLY A 230 -10.83 -2.08 18.15
N ASP A 231 -10.92 -3.42 18.27
CA ASP A 231 -9.86 -4.26 18.83
C ASP A 231 -8.81 -4.71 17.79
N SER A 232 -8.96 -4.20 16.56
CA SER A 232 -8.15 -4.48 15.38
C SER A 232 -8.31 -5.89 14.81
N ARG A 233 -9.24 -6.73 15.27
CA ARG A 233 -9.52 -8.06 14.69
C ARG A 233 -10.69 -7.99 13.69
N PRO A 234 -10.70 -8.88 12.69
CA PRO A 234 -11.75 -8.93 11.67
C PRO A 234 -12.99 -9.67 12.20
N ASP A 235 -13.99 -8.93 12.66
CA ASP A 235 -15.29 -9.48 13.05
C ASP A 235 -16.16 -9.77 11.81
N VAL A 236 -17.14 -10.66 11.95
CA VAL A 236 -18.04 -11.01 10.84
C VAL A 236 -19.45 -10.49 11.10
N VAL A 237 -20.02 -9.73 10.16
CA VAL A 237 -21.40 -9.23 10.19
C VAL A 237 -22.26 -10.06 9.24
N LEU A 238 -23.38 -10.57 9.75
CA LEU A 238 -24.31 -11.40 9.01
C LEU A 238 -25.73 -10.82 9.05
N SER A 239 -26.39 -10.84 7.90
CA SER A 239 -27.83 -10.55 7.80
C SER A 239 -28.55 -11.64 7.00
N PRO A 240 -29.86 -11.86 7.24
CA PRO A 240 -30.63 -12.90 6.55
C PRO A 240 -31.18 -12.40 5.21
N SER A 241 -31.07 -13.25 4.18
CA SER A 241 -31.43 -12.90 2.81
C SER A 241 -32.44 -13.89 2.18
N GLU A 242 -33.01 -13.47 1.04
CA GLU A 242 -33.89 -14.20 0.08
C GLU A 242 -35.24 -14.80 0.49
N LEU A 243 -35.50 -15.02 1.79
CA LEU A 243 -36.71 -15.70 2.25
C LEU A 243 -37.83 -14.73 2.69
N LYS A 244 -38.51 -14.12 1.71
CA LYS A 244 -39.71 -13.29 1.93
C LYS A 244 -40.70 -13.90 2.93
N GLY A 245 -41.15 -13.08 3.89
CA GLY A 245 -42.12 -13.44 4.91
C GLY A 245 -41.56 -14.24 6.09
N GLN A 246 -40.28 -14.59 6.07
CA GLN A 246 -39.56 -15.09 7.24
C GLN A 246 -38.85 -13.95 7.95
N THR A 247 -38.65 -14.08 9.25
CA THR A 247 -37.91 -13.11 10.05
C THR A 247 -36.80 -13.78 10.83
N TYR A 248 -35.67 -13.11 10.95
CA TYR A 248 -34.53 -13.55 11.74
C TYR A 248 -33.85 -12.35 12.42
N LYS A 249 -32.61 -12.52 12.85
CA LYS A 249 -31.76 -11.46 13.42
C LYS A 249 -30.69 -11.04 12.42
N MET A 250 -30.23 -9.81 12.53
CA MET A 250 -28.97 -9.31 11.96
C MET A 250 -27.98 -9.13 13.11
N SER A 251 -26.77 -9.69 12.98
CA SER A 251 -25.79 -9.80 14.07
C SER A 251 -24.37 -9.62 13.57
N TRP A 252 -23.45 -9.29 14.49
CA TRP A 252 -22.02 -9.44 14.28
C TRP A 252 -21.41 -10.45 15.26
N PHE A 253 -20.30 -11.07 14.86
CA PHE A 253 -19.60 -12.12 15.59
C PHE A 253 -18.19 -11.66 15.91
N GLU A 254 -17.88 -11.55 17.20
CA GLU A 254 -16.60 -11.03 17.70
C GLU A 254 -15.47 -12.06 17.50
N ALA A 255 -14.46 -11.68 16.73
CA ALA A 255 -13.30 -12.52 16.51
C ALA A 255 -12.49 -12.67 17.81
N PRO A 256 -12.30 -13.89 18.34
CA PRO A 256 -11.37 -14.10 19.43
C PRO A 256 -9.92 -13.93 18.95
N ALA A 257 -8.97 -13.81 19.89
CA ALA A 257 -7.54 -13.73 19.54
C ALA A 257 -7.01 -14.97 18.78
N ASP A 258 -7.73 -16.09 18.84
CA ASP A 258 -7.49 -17.30 18.06
C ASP A 258 -8.77 -17.63 17.31
N PRO A 259 -8.92 -17.18 16.05
CA PRO A 259 -10.17 -17.24 15.29
C PRO A 259 -10.55 -18.67 14.87
N LYS A 260 -9.65 -19.64 15.03
CA LYS A 260 -9.92 -21.07 14.78
C LYS A 260 -10.80 -21.70 15.86
N LYS A 261 -11.07 -20.97 16.95
CA LYS A 261 -12.02 -21.40 17.99
C LYS A 261 -13.46 -21.31 17.50
N GLU A 262 -14.23 -22.34 17.81
CA GLU A 262 -15.68 -22.34 17.57
C GLU A 262 -16.41 -21.40 18.54
N ASN A 263 -17.63 -20.99 18.16
CA ASN A 263 -18.59 -20.22 18.97
C ASN A 263 -18.08 -18.83 19.36
N TRP A 264 -17.83 -17.99 18.35
CA TRP A 264 -17.53 -16.58 18.57
C TRP A 264 -18.71 -15.89 19.29
N PRO A 265 -18.44 -14.93 20.19
CA PRO A 265 -19.49 -14.13 20.83
C PRO A 265 -20.36 -13.43 19.77
N GLU A 266 -21.66 -13.70 19.79
CA GLU A 266 -22.62 -13.05 18.91
C GLU A 266 -23.22 -11.82 19.58
N HIS A 267 -23.33 -10.73 18.82
CA HIS A 267 -23.93 -9.47 19.24
C HIS A 267 -25.00 -9.06 18.22
N VAL A 268 -26.25 -8.91 18.69
CA VAL A 268 -27.40 -8.61 17.82
C VAL A 268 -27.42 -7.11 17.49
N ILE A 269 -27.53 -6.80 16.20
CA ILE A 269 -27.69 -5.44 15.67
C ILE A 269 -29.17 -5.07 15.62
N ALA A 270 -29.99 -5.95 15.02
CA ALA A 270 -31.43 -5.77 14.89
C ALA A 270 -32.16 -7.12 14.90
N GLU A 271 -33.28 -7.19 15.64
CA GLU A 271 -34.16 -8.36 15.66
C GLU A 271 -35.60 -7.94 16.07
N PRO A 272 -36.65 -8.41 15.36
CA PRO A 272 -36.59 -9.14 14.11
C PRO A 272 -36.27 -8.24 12.90
N VAL A 273 -35.65 -8.82 11.87
CA VAL A 273 -35.57 -8.28 10.50
C VAL A 273 -36.18 -9.30 9.54
N GLU A 274 -36.80 -8.86 8.45
CA GLU A 274 -37.27 -9.78 7.42
C GLU A 274 -36.06 -10.39 6.68
N CYS A 275 -36.13 -11.66 6.31
CA CYS A 275 -35.06 -12.36 5.59
C CYS A 275 -34.97 -11.93 4.11
N VAL A 276 -34.92 -10.63 3.84
CA VAL A 276 -34.80 -10.04 2.49
C VAL A 276 -33.74 -8.94 2.46
N ILE A 277 -32.80 -8.98 3.42
CA ILE A 277 -31.67 -8.04 3.49
C ILE A 277 -30.59 -8.51 2.53
N HIS A 278 -30.60 -7.96 1.32
CA HIS A 278 -29.62 -8.26 0.28
C HIS A 278 -28.62 -7.12 0.05
N GLY A 279 -28.76 -6.01 0.77
CA GLY A 279 -27.71 -5.01 0.89
C GLY A 279 -27.20 -4.99 2.31
N LEU A 280 -25.90 -5.20 2.49
CA LEU A 280 -25.22 -5.15 3.78
C LEU A 280 -23.81 -4.61 3.54
N VAL A 281 -23.47 -3.48 4.16
CA VAL A 281 -22.15 -2.85 4.06
C VAL A 281 -21.73 -2.35 5.44
N THR A 282 -20.46 -2.52 5.79
CA THR A 282 -19.88 -2.03 7.04
C THR A 282 -18.91 -0.88 6.75
N ALA A 283 -19.13 0.29 7.34
CA ALA A 283 -18.25 1.46 7.16
C ALA A 283 -18.50 2.52 8.24
N ASP A 284 -17.53 3.41 8.50
CA ASP A 284 -17.72 4.59 9.36
C ASP A 284 -18.48 5.69 8.58
N ILE A 285 -19.81 5.58 8.53
CA ILE A 285 -20.66 6.41 7.66
C ILE A 285 -20.80 7.85 8.18
N ASN A 286 -20.52 8.07 9.47
CA ASN A 286 -20.69 9.37 10.13
C ASN A 286 -19.35 10.04 10.50
N GLY A 287 -18.22 9.37 10.25
CA GLY A 287 -16.87 9.86 10.52
C GLY A 287 -16.53 9.99 12.01
N ASP A 288 -17.14 9.18 12.88
CA ASP A 288 -16.89 9.15 14.32
C ASP A 288 -15.80 8.14 14.72
N GLY A 289 -15.33 7.33 13.78
CA GLY A 289 -14.27 6.34 13.96
C GLY A 289 -14.78 4.96 14.37
N ALA A 290 -16.09 4.76 14.55
CA ALA A 290 -16.69 3.45 14.76
C ALA A 290 -17.23 2.89 13.43
N THR A 291 -17.09 1.57 13.24
CA THR A 291 -17.65 0.91 12.05
C THR A 291 -19.17 0.78 12.20
N ASP A 292 -19.93 1.47 11.36
CA ASP A 292 -21.39 1.39 11.28
C ASP A 292 -21.84 0.29 10.30
N VAL A 293 -23.16 0.03 10.26
CA VAL A 293 -23.77 -0.93 9.33
C VAL A 293 -24.84 -0.25 8.49
N VAL A 294 -24.78 -0.37 7.17
CA VAL A 294 -25.83 0.04 6.24
C VAL A 294 -26.49 -1.20 5.68
N SER A 295 -27.83 -1.26 5.70
CA SER A 295 -28.59 -2.38 5.15
C SER A 295 -29.70 -1.92 4.21
N SER A 296 -30.11 -2.80 3.31
CA SER A 296 -31.32 -2.59 2.49
C SER A 296 -32.19 -3.84 2.38
N GLU A 297 -33.47 -3.67 2.70
CA GLU A 297 -34.52 -4.62 2.35
C GLU A 297 -34.82 -4.53 0.86
N MET A 298 -34.94 -5.69 0.21
CA MET A 298 -35.40 -5.75 -1.17
C MET A 298 -36.89 -5.41 -1.27
N HIS A 299 -37.30 -4.73 -2.36
CA HIS A 299 -38.71 -4.41 -2.68
C HIS A 299 -39.70 -5.60 -2.75
N GLN A 300 -39.20 -6.83 -2.61
CA GLN A 300 -40.03 -8.02 -2.48
C GLN A 300 -40.45 -8.28 -1.04
N GLY A 301 -40.00 -7.52 -0.06
CA GLY A 301 -40.36 -7.65 1.36
C GLY A 301 -41.81 -7.26 1.64
N ALA A 302 -42.09 -7.07 2.94
CA ALA A 302 -43.31 -6.44 3.43
C ALA A 302 -43.08 -4.94 3.64
N ASP A 303 -43.92 -4.11 3.02
CA ASP A 303 -43.85 -2.66 3.17
C ASP A 303 -43.89 -2.19 4.65
N PRO A 304 -43.11 -1.16 5.03
CA PRO A 304 -42.16 -0.43 4.19
C PRO A 304 -40.84 -1.20 3.99
N ASP A 305 -40.33 -1.24 2.76
CA ASP A 305 -39.00 -1.81 2.47
C ASP A 305 -37.91 -0.78 2.81
N GLU A 306 -37.22 -0.96 3.94
CA GLU A 306 -36.30 0.04 4.48
C GLU A 306 -34.87 -0.06 3.93
N VAL A 307 -34.29 1.08 3.56
CA VAL A 307 -32.83 1.28 3.52
C VAL A 307 -32.44 1.99 4.80
N THR A 308 -31.50 1.42 5.55
CA THR A 308 -31.24 1.79 6.94
C THR A 308 -29.75 1.92 7.24
N VAL A 309 -29.38 2.96 7.97
CA VAL A 309 -28.09 3.12 8.64
C VAL A 309 -28.26 2.74 10.12
N TYR A 310 -27.42 1.84 10.61
CA TYR A 310 -27.28 1.49 12.01
C TYR A 310 -25.97 2.06 12.52
N LEU A 311 -26.04 3.17 13.25
CA LEU A 311 -24.87 3.79 13.84
C LEU A 311 -24.40 3.00 15.06
N ASN A 312 -23.15 2.59 15.05
CA ASN A 312 -22.50 1.82 16.10
C ASN A 312 -22.34 2.67 17.35
N ARG A 313 -22.74 2.12 18.50
CA ARG A 313 -22.64 2.75 19.81
C ARG A 313 -22.03 1.78 20.81
N ALA A 314 -21.11 2.30 21.61
CA ALA A 314 -20.44 1.53 22.65
C ALA A 314 -19.79 0.25 22.08
N ASN A 315 -18.99 0.39 21.02
CA ASN A 315 -18.15 -0.65 20.43
C ASN A 315 -18.94 -1.91 20.05
N GLY A 316 -20.01 -1.73 19.28
CA GLY A 316 -20.85 -2.80 18.75
C GLY A 316 -21.90 -3.34 19.70
N SER A 317 -21.94 -2.87 20.96
CA SER A 317 -22.90 -3.37 21.95
C SER A 317 -24.28 -2.71 21.89
N SER A 318 -24.43 -1.62 21.15
CA SER A 318 -25.70 -0.95 20.92
C SER A 318 -25.71 -0.18 19.60
N TRP A 319 -26.91 0.08 19.05
CA TRP A 319 -27.06 0.66 17.71
C TRP A 319 -28.14 1.73 17.69
N THR A 320 -27.93 2.80 16.91
CA THR A 320 -28.98 3.79 16.60
C THR A 320 -29.43 3.60 15.16
N LYS A 321 -30.72 3.28 14.97
CA LYS A 321 -31.32 3.05 13.65
C LYS A 321 -31.78 4.36 13.02
N GLN A 322 -31.38 4.61 11.78
CA GLN A 322 -31.85 5.70 10.92
C GLN A 322 -32.33 5.12 9.59
N VAL A 323 -33.61 5.30 9.27
CA VAL A 323 -34.18 4.89 7.97
C VAL A 323 -33.99 6.03 6.97
N ILE A 324 -33.33 5.75 5.84
CA ILE A 324 -32.99 6.74 4.81
C ILE A 324 -33.89 6.63 3.57
N SER A 325 -34.54 5.47 3.39
CA SER A 325 -35.54 5.23 2.34
C SER A 325 -36.51 4.14 2.78
N THR A 326 -37.72 4.16 2.23
CA THR A 326 -38.78 3.16 2.44
C THR A 326 -39.25 2.53 1.12
N LYS A 327 -38.38 2.54 0.11
CA LYS A 327 -38.66 2.02 -1.24
C LYS A 327 -37.84 0.77 -1.59
N GLY A 328 -37.09 0.27 -0.62
CA GLY A 328 -36.15 -0.82 -0.78
C GLY A 328 -34.93 -0.46 -1.62
N SER A 329 -33.95 -1.34 -1.57
CA SER A 329 -32.84 -1.39 -2.51
C SER A 329 -32.33 -2.83 -2.58
N HIS A 330 -31.58 -3.15 -3.62
CA HIS A 330 -30.88 -4.41 -3.75
C HIS A 330 -29.40 -4.12 -3.70
N TYR A 331 -28.62 -4.88 -2.92
CA TYR A 331 -27.16 -4.94 -3.07
C TYR A 331 -26.49 -3.56 -3.16
N ILE A 332 -26.70 -2.75 -2.12
CA ILE A 332 -26.16 -1.39 -2.01
C ILE A 332 -24.62 -1.40 -2.01
N ARG A 333 -24.03 -0.25 -2.34
CA ARG A 333 -22.60 0.01 -2.24
C ARG A 333 -22.37 1.31 -1.46
N VAL A 334 -21.20 1.43 -0.84
CA VAL A 334 -20.80 2.62 -0.08
C VAL A 334 -19.39 3.02 -0.50
N ALA A 335 -19.18 4.29 -0.85
CA ALA A 335 -17.86 4.84 -1.19
C ALA A 335 -17.89 6.37 -1.04
N ASP A 336 -16.72 6.99 -1.04
CA ASP A 336 -16.57 8.44 -1.14
C ASP A 336 -16.64 8.83 -2.63
N ILE A 337 -17.84 9.18 -3.12
CA ILE A 337 -18.07 9.45 -4.56
C ILE A 337 -17.61 10.86 -4.92
N GLY A 338 -17.84 11.82 -4.02
CA GLY A 338 -17.37 13.20 -4.17
C GLY A 338 -15.88 13.42 -3.89
N ASN A 339 -15.17 12.42 -3.35
CA ASN A 339 -13.82 12.57 -2.79
C ASN A 339 -13.75 13.76 -1.81
N ASP A 340 -14.84 13.98 -1.08
CA ASP A 340 -14.95 15.04 -0.08
C ASP A 340 -14.70 14.50 1.34
N GLY A 341 -14.58 13.18 1.49
CA GLY A 341 -14.16 12.53 2.71
C GLY A 341 -15.31 12.11 3.62
N ASP A 342 -16.55 12.15 3.13
CA ASP A 342 -17.64 11.36 3.70
C ASP A 342 -18.06 10.24 2.74
N LEU A 343 -18.82 9.27 3.28
CA LEU A 343 -19.19 8.07 2.55
C LEU A 343 -20.65 8.18 2.10
N ASP A 344 -20.86 8.02 0.81
CA ASP A 344 -22.15 8.02 0.13
C ASP A 344 -22.70 6.60 0.00
N ILE A 345 -24.04 6.48 -0.07
CA ILE A 345 -24.70 5.18 -0.27
C ILE A 345 -25.31 5.15 -1.66
N MET A 346 -25.01 4.12 -2.45
CA MET A 346 -25.55 3.91 -3.79
C MET A 346 -26.42 2.65 -3.83
N GLY A 347 -27.55 2.71 -4.53
CA GLY A 347 -28.43 1.55 -4.67
C GLY A 347 -29.43 1.63 -5.83
N ALA A 348 -30.10 0.50 -6.06
CA ALA A 348 -31.26 0.39 -6.95
C ALA A 348 -32.00 -0.92 -6.63
N ASN A 349 -33.32 -0.95 -6.83
CA ASN A 349 -34.08 -2.21 -6.78
C ASN A 349 -33.76 -3.09 -7.99
N TRP A 350 -33.62 -4.41 -7.76
CA TRP A 350 -33.24 -5.36 -8.81
C TRP A 350 -34.35 -5.62 -9.86
N SER A 351 -35.60 -5.23 -9.59
CA SER A 351 -36.72 -5.27 -10.54
C SER A 351 -37.88 -4.39 -10.07
N GLY A 352 -39.08 -4.60 -10.63
CA GLY A 352 -40.30 -3.87 -10.28
C GLY A 352 -40.49 -2.57 -11.03
N ASP A 353 -41.53 -1.82 -10.64
CA ASP A 353 -41.89 -0.55 -11.28
C ASP A 353 -41.00 0.62 -10.82
N TYR A 354 -40.33 0.49 -9.68
CA TYR A 354 -39.44 1.51 -9.10
C TYR A 354 -38.00 0.98 -9.01
N GLN A 355 -37.20 1.27 -10.04
CA GLN A 355 -35.80 0.85 -10.17
C GLN A 355 -34.85 1.99 -10.62
N PRO A 356 -35.04 3.26 -10.20
CA PRO A 356 -34.04 4.28 -10.50
C PRO A 356 -32.68 3.91 -9.88
N ILE A 357 -31.61 4.42 -10.47
CA ILE A 357 -30.28 4.41 -9.86
C ILE A 357 -30.24 5.58 -8.88
N GLU A 358 -30.09 5.27 -7.60
CA GLU A 358 -30.22 6.20 -6.49
C GLU A 358 -28.88 6.31 -5.75
N MET A 359 -28.63 7.51 -5.22
CA MET A 359 -27.54 7.81 -4.32
C MET A 359 -28.08 8.63 -3.15
N TRP A 360 -27.64 8.32 -1.95
CA TRP A 360 -27.82 9.17 -0.77
C TRP A 360 -26.48 9.82 -0.50
N GLU A 361 -26.35 11.07 -0.97
CA GLU A 361 -25.17 11.90 -0.81
C GLU A 361 -25.03 12.29 0.66
N ASN A 362 -23.93 11.94 1.28
CA ASN A 362 -23.65 12.34 2.64
C ASN A 362 -23.24 13.82 2.64
N LYS A 363 -23.92 14.59 3.49
CA LYS A 363 -23.71 16.04 3.65
C LYS A 363 -23.11 16.33 5.00
N SER A 364 -22.47 15.33 5.61
CA SER A 364 -21.76 15.54 6.85
C SER A 364 -20.69 16.57 6.54
N ALA A 365 -20.49 17.56 7.42
CA ALA A 365 -19.34 18.43 7.24
C ALA A 365 -18.11 17.51 7.31
N ALA A 366 -17.49 17.24 6.15
CA ALA A 366 -16.51 16.19 6.05
C ALA A 366 -15.46 16.38 7.13
N ARG A 367 -15.27 15.34 7.93
CA ARG A 367 -14.25 15.37 8.98
C ARG A 367 -12.87 14.96 8.43
N ALA A 368 -12.73 14.90 7.11
CA ALA A 368 -11.47 14.64 6.45
C ALA A 368 -10.54 15.84 6.62
N LEU A 369 -9.45 15.60 7.35
CA LEU A 369 -8.40 16.59 7.50
C LEU A 369 -7.48 16.47 6.29
N ARG A 370 -7.40 17.53 5.49
CA ARG A 370 -6.41 17.66 4.44
C ARG A 370 -5.19 18.41 4.97
N VAL A 371 -4.01 17.86 4.79
CA VAL A 371 -2.74 18.54 5.10
C VAL A 371 -1.95 18.72 3.80
N PRO A 372 -1.83 19.97 3.29
CA PRO A 372 -0.98 20.24 2.14
C PRO A 372 0.50 20.02 2.49
N ILE A 373 1.24 19.34 1.62
CA ILE A 373 2.67 19.14 1.69
C ILE A 373 3.26 19.61 0.38
N THR A 374 4.13 20.62 0.44
CA THR A 374 4.76 21.19 -0.75
C THR A 374 6.23 20.83 -0.76
N ILE A 375 6.73 20.32 -1.88
CA ILE A 375 8.16 20.08 -2.10
C ILE A 375 8.70 21.02 -3.16
N ASN A 376 9.90 21.55 -2.94
CA ASN A 376 10.64 22.30 -3.95
C ASN A 376 12.02 21.66 -4.16
N ALA A 377 12.39 21.52 -5.43
CA ALA A 377 13.62 20.86 -5.87
C ALA A 377 14.92 21.60 -5.47
N ALA A 378 14.83 22.81 -4.93
CA ALA A 378 15.91 23.57 -4.33
C ALA A 378 17.11 23.80 -5.27
N GLY A 379 16.84 24.09 -6.55
CA GLY A 379 17.85 24.36 -7.57
C GLY A 379 18.53 23.12 -8.15
N ARG A 380 18.09 21.91 -7.81
CA ARG A 380 18.61 20.64 -8.36
C ARG A 380 17.50 19.73 -8.81
N GLU A 381 17.62 19.20 -10.02
CA GLU A 381 16.65 18.23 -10.55
C GLU A 381 16.53 17.01 -9.63
N ARG A 382 15.32 16.49 -9.49
CA ARG A 382 15.01 15.26 -8.75
C ARG A 382 14.41 14.21 -9.67
N LEU A 383 14.75 12.96 -9.41
CA LEU A 383 14.34 11.79 -10.17
C LEU A 383 13.82 10.76 -9.17
N ASP A 384 12.55 10.38 -9.28
CA ASP A 384 11.89 9.35 -8.48
C ASP A 384 12.26 9.46 -6.99
N LYS A 385 12.06 10.66 -6.44
CA LYS A 385 12.71 11.06 -5.19
C LYS A 385 11.89 10.62 -3.98
N PRO A 386 12.43 9.81 -3.06
CA PRO A 386 11.84 9.63 -1.75
C PRO A 386 11.86 10.96 -0.99
N VAL A 387 10.70 11.39 -0.53
CA VAL A 387 10.48 12.57 0.31
C VAL A 387 10.21 12.09 1.73
N GLU A 388 10.97 12.60 2.70
CA GLU A 388 10.79 12.28 4.12
C GLU A 388 10.29 13.53 4.86
N VAL A 389 9.18 13.42 5.58
CA VAL A 389 8.50 14.52 6.27
C VAL A 389 8.19 14.12 7.70
N GLU A 390 8.69 14.89 8.67
CA GLU A 390 8.34 14.71 10.08
C GLU A 390 6.90 15.19 10.33
N MET A 391 6.03 14.28 10.76
CA MET A 391 4.62 14.54 11.02
C MET A 391 4.32 14.40 12.51
N ASN A 392 3.47 15.30 13.03
CA ASN A 392 2.97 15.25 14.39
C ASN A 392 1.44 15.26 14.40
N PHE A 393 0.84 14.09 14.25
CA PHE A 393 -0.61 13.96 14.19
C PHE A 393 -1.30 14.24 15.52
N THR A 394 -0.59 14.18 16.66
CA THR A 394 -1.18 14.55 17.97
C THR A 394 -1.72 15.97 17.98
N GLN A 395 -1.07 16.90 17.25
CA GLN A 395 -1.55 18.27 17.15
C GLN A 395 -2.55 18.47 16.01
N LEU A 396 -2.43 17.67 14.95
CA LEU A 396 -3.27 17.76 13.75
C LEU A 396 -4.68 17.18 13.99
N LEU A 397 -4.79 16.16 14.85
CA LEU A 397 -6.04 15.42 15.11
C LEU A 397 -6.87 15.94 16.30
N VAL A 398 -6.53 17.10 16.89
CA VAL A 398 -7.34 17.71 17.97
C VAL A 398 -8.64 18.26 17.38
N ARG A 399 -9.67 17.42 17.29
CA ARG A 399 -11.04 17.82 16.96
C ARG A 399 -11.72 18.34 18.23
N SER A 400 -12.23 19.57 18.23
CA SER A 400 -13.40 20.09 18.98
C SER A 400 -13.77 19.52 20.37
N GLY A 401 -12.82 18.97 21.15
CA GLY A 401 -13.05 18.36 22.46
C GLY A 401 -13.23 16.83 22.52
N ASP A 402 -13.10 16.09 21.40
CA ASP A 402 -13.24 14.62 21.38
C ASP A 402 -11.88 13.91 21.09
N GLU A 403 -11.63 12.77 21.73
CA GLU A 403 -10.40 11.98 21.59
C GLU A 403 -10.38 11.21 20.25
N VAL A 404 -9.66 11.72 19.25
CA VAL A 404 -9.41 10.99 17.98
C VAL A 404 -8.10 10.22 18.10
N THR A 405 -8.16 8.89 17.93
CA THR A 405 -6.96 8.03 17.88
C THR A 405 -6.43 8.00 16.44
N PHE A 406 -5.12 8.20 16.23
CA PHE A 406 -4.50 8.06 14.91
C PHE A 406 -4.74 6.67 14.33
N ASN A 407 -5.38 6.60 13.16
CA ASN A 407 -5.52 5.39 12.36
C ASN A 407 -4.71 5.53 11.07
N LYS A 408 -3.70 4.68 10.87
CA LYS A 408 -2.89 4.69 9.63
C LYS A 408 -3.71 4.28 8.41
N LYS A 409 -4.72 3.43 8.57
CA LYS A 409 -5.55 2.91 7.46
C LYS A 409 -6.40 3.98 6.80
N SER A 410 -6.58 5.13 7.44
CA SER A 410 -7.34 6.26 6.90
C SER A 410 -6.47 7.36 6.28
N MET A 411 -5.20 7.06 6.01
CA MET A 411 -4.29 7.97 5.33
C MET A 411 -4.31 7.72 3.82
N ARG A 412 -4.59 8.75 3.03
CA ARG A 412 -4.37 8.77 1.59
C ARG A 412 -3.46 9.94 1.23
N LEU A 413 -2.54 9.74 0.30
CA LEU A 413 -1.68 10.81 -0.21
C LEU A 413 -1.92 10.93 -1.71
N ALA A 414 -2.29 12.12 -2.16
CA ALA A 414 -2.46 12.43 -3.58
C ALA A 414 -1.50 13.55 -3.99
N GLU A 415 -1.00 13.53 -5.21
CA GLU A 415 -0.37 14.68 -5.83
C GLU A 415 -1.43 15.54 -6.51
N VAL A 416 -1.30 16.86 -6.44
CA VAL A 416 -2.21 17.80 -7.07
C VAL A 416 -1.49 18.86 -7.88
N ASP A 417 -2.19 19.39 -8.88
CA ASP A 417 -1.72 20.52 -9.66
C ASP A 417 -1.95 21.87 -8.94
N ALA A 418 -1.56 22.96 -9.59
CA ALA A 418 -1.72 24.31 -9.04
C ALA A 418 -3.19 24.75 -8.85
N ALA A 419 -4.15 24.06 -9.48
CA ALA A 419 -5.58 24.27 -9.32
C ALA A 419 -6.20 23.34 -8.25
N GLY A 420 -5.39 22.47 -7.63
CA GLY A 420 -5.85 21.49 -6.64
C GLY A 420 -6.47 20.23 -7.26
N ARG A 421 -6.36 20.04 -8.57
CA ARG A 421 -6.84 18.82 -9.25
C ARG A 421 -5.83 17.70 -9.02
N ILE A 422 -6.31 16.50 -8.75
CA ILE A 422 -5.46 15.33 -8.54
C ILE A 422 -4.70 15.01 -9.83
N ILE A 423 -3.39 14.84 -9.71
CA ILE A 423 -2.48 14.36 -10.76
C ILE A 423 -2.21 12.86 -10.54
N GLU A 424 -2.04 12.47 -9.29
CA GLU A 424 -1.83 11.09 -8.86
C GLU A 424 -2.65 10.86 -7.60
N ALA A 425 -3.65 9.98 -7.69
CA ALA A 425 -4.63 9.72 -6.63
C ALA A 425 -4.06 8.87 -5.49
N SER A 426 -3.04 8.07 -5.79
CA SER A 426 -2.54 7.00 -4.92
C SER A 426 -1.01 7.07 -4.81
N VAL A 427 -0.50 8.21 -4.34
CA VAL A 427 0.93 8.37 -4.10
C VAL A 427 1.38 7.38 -3.05
N ARG A 428 2.27 6.47 -3.44
CA ARG A 428 2.83 5.46 -2.54
C ARG A 428 3.52 6.13 -1.37
N PHE A 429 3.19 5.68 -0.16
CA PHE A 429 3.76 6.21 1.08
C PHE A 429 4.02 5.14 2.13
N GLN A 430 4.80 5.52 3.14
CA GLN A 430 5.15 4.75 4.32
C GLN A 430 5.16 5.71 5.52
N PHE A 431 4.71 5.24 6.69
CA PHE A 431 4.77 6.04 7.92
C PHE A 431 5.56 5.29 9.00
N ASP A 432 6.71 5.84 9.35
CA ASP A 432 7.64 5.30 10.35
C ASP A 432 7.36 5.95 11.70
N LYS A 433 6.81 5.16 12.63
CA LYS A 433 6.43 5.62 13.98
C LYS A 433 7.67 5.92 14.82
N VAL A 434 7.62 6.96 15.65
CA VAL A 434 8.65 7.17 16.69
C VAL A 434 8.66 6.01 17.71
N PRO A 435 9.78 5.71 18.39
CA PRO A 435 9.86 4.57 19.32
C PRO A 435 8.84 4.59 20.47
N ASP A 436 8.42 5.77 20.91
CA ASP A 436 7.42 6.00 21.97
C ASP A 436 6.05 6.38 21.40
N PHE A 437 5.74 5.94 20.18
CA PHE A 437 4.49 6.25 19.49
C PHE A 437 3.27 5.81 20.31
N ASN A 438 2.32 6.72 20.44
CA ASN A 438 1.01 6.46 21.01
C ASN A 438 -0.03 7.20 20.17
N GLY A 439 -1.01 6.48 19.61
CA GLY A 439 -1.98 7.04 18.67
C GLY A 439 -2.83 8.19 19.24
N GLN A 440 -2.88 8.35 20.57
CA GLN A 440 -3.62 9.42 21.25
C GLN A 440 -2.68 10.54 21.73
N ALA A 441 -1.59 10.18 22.41
CA ALA A 441 -0.75 11.12 23.14
C ALA A 441 0.57 11.50 22.44
N ASN A 442 1.02 10.70 21.46
CA ASN A 442 2.29 10.90 20.77
C ASN A 442 2.29 10.23 19.38
N ALA A 443 1.38 10.66 18.51
CA ALA A 443 1.19 10.18 17.15
C ALA A 443 2.18 10.88 16.21
N LYS A 444 3.48 10.68 16.46
CA LYS A 444 4.57 11.28 15.67
C LYS A 444 5.29 10.24 14.84
N GLY A 445 5.87 10.67 13.74
CA GLY A 445 6.69 9.80 12.90
C GLY A 445 7.08 10.48 11.61
N THR A 446 7.80 9.74 10.78
CA THR A 446 8.26 10.20 9.48
C THR A 446 7.32 9.65 8.41
N LEU A 447 6.63 10.52 7.68
CA LEU A 447 5.95 10.18 6.44
C LEU A 447 6.97 10.16 5.30
N THR A 448 7.20 9.00 4.72
CA THR A 448 8.04 8.82 3.53
C THR A 448 7.14 8.56 2.34
N PHE A 449 7.28 9.31 1.24
CA PHE A 449 6.51 9.08 0.02
C PHE A 449 7.34 9.29 -1.23
N MET A 450 6.90 8.73 -2.36
CA MET A 450 7.60 8.89 -3.63
C MET A 450 7.10 10.12 -4.39
N ALA A 451 8.01 11.04 -4.70
CA ALA A 451 7.77 12.05 -5.73
C ALA A 451 8.24 11.48 -7.07
N ASP A 452 7.42 10.58 -7.63
CA ASP A 452 7.74 9.82 -8.85
C ASP A 452 7.95 10.75 -10.05
N GLY A 453 8.81 10.32 -10.98
CA GLY A 453 9.17 11.08 -12.17
C GLY A 453 10.16 12.22 -11.92
N GLN A 454 10.29 13.05 -12.94
CA GLN A 454 11.22 14.18 -12.94
C GLN A 454 10.60 15.40 -12.26
N THR A 455 11.30 15.94 -11.26
CA THR A 455 11.01 17.28 -10.70
C THR A 455 12.10 18.23 -11.16
N ALA A 456 11.75 19.22 -11.99
CA ALA A 456 12.70 20.19 -12.50
C ALA A 456 13.35 21.00 -11.36
N ALA A 457 14.58 21.47 -11.55
CA ALA A 457 15.42 22.07 -10.51
C ALA A 457 14.75 23.18 -9.68
N ASP A 458 13.90 24.00 -10.30
CA ASP A 458 13.23 25.14 -9.66
C ASP A 458 11.71 24.94 -9.51
N SER A 459 11.21 23.73 -9.77
CA SER A 459 9.77 23.45 -9.68
C SER A 459 9.34 23.07 -8.27
N THR A 460 8.08 23.35 -8.02
CA THR A 460 7.37 22.96 -6.81
C THR A 460 6.30 21.93 -7.17
N ARG A 461 6.16 20.89 -6.36
CA ARG A 461 5.07 19.90 -6.43
C ARG A 461 4.27 19.96 -5.13
N THR A 462 2.98 19.70 -5.22
CA THR A 462 2.06 19.77 -4.09
C THR A 462 1.39 18.42 -3.90
N PHE A 463 1.37 17.97 -2.65
CA PHE A 463 0.76 16.73 -2.22
C PHE A 463 -0.28 17.05 -1.15
N HIS A 464 -1.39 16.34 -1.16
CA HIS A 464 -2.42 16.44 -0.14
C HIS A 464 -2.47 15.13 0.63
N LEU A 465 -2.16 15.20 1.92
CA LEU A 465 -2.39 14.10 2.84
C LEU A 465 -3.81 14.22 3.40
N TYR A 466 -4.65 13.25 3.08
CA TYR A 466 -6.01 13.11 3.60
C TYR A 466 -5.99 12.16 4.80
N LEU A 467 -6.69 12.54 5.87
CA LEU A 467 -6.91 11.71 7.06
C LEU A 467 -8.42 11.50 7.23
N GLY A 468 -8.87 10.25 7.25
CA GLY A 468 -10.28 9.89 7.47
C GLY A 468 -11.00 9.30 6.25
N SER A 469 -10.32 9.10 5.11
CA SER A 469 -10.89 8.46 3.92
C SER A 469 -10.77 6.93 3.98
N ALA A 470 -11.71 6.22 3.33
CA ALA A 470 -11.76 4.76 3.23
C ALA A 470 -10.58 4.13 2.45
N GLU A 471 -10.60 2.79 2.40
CA GLU A 471 -9.54 1.79 2.34
C GLU A 471 -8.22 2.08 1.59
N ALA A 472 -7.15 1.44 2.12
CA ALA A 472 -5.82 1.50 1.55
C ALA A 472 -5.78 0.80 0.19
N VAL A 473 -5.52 1.57 -0.88
CA VAL A 473 -5.11 1.02 -2.17
C VAL A 473 -3.83 0.21 -1.94
N GLN A 474 -3.89 -1.11 -2.18
CA GLN A 474 -2.71 -1.96 -2.08
C GLN A 474 -1.76 -1.65 -3.24
N VAL A 475 -0.75 -0.81 -2.97
CA VAL A 475 0.28 -0.49 -3.96
C VAL A 475 1.49 -1.42 -3.75
N PRO A 476 1.98 -2.16 -4.77
CA PRO A 476 3.10 -3.08 -4.62
C PRO A 476 4.33 -2.41 -3.99
N PRO A 477 5.07 -3.05 -3.07
CA PRO A 477 6.23 -2.45 -2.42
C PRO A 477 7.41 -2.32 -3.39
N LEU A 478 8.10 -1.18 -3.33
CA LEU A 478 9.34 -0.91 -4.07
C LEU A 478 10.58 -1.44 -3.35
N VAL A 479 10.46 -1.72 -2.05
CA VAL A 479 11.50 -2.35 -1.23
C VAL A 479 10.87 -3.51 -0.45
N ARG A 480 11.49 -4.69 -0.55
CA ARG A 480 11.12 -5.88 0.22
C ARG A 480 12.32 -6.36 1.03
N VAL A 481 12.07 -6.90 2.22
CA VAL A 481 13.13 -7.44 3.09
C VAL A 481 12.77 -8.84 3.56
N THR A 482 13.73 -9.75 3.42
CA THR A 482 13.69 -11.10 3.99
C THR A 482 14.76 -11.21 5.07
N ASP A 483 14.36 -11.48 6.31
CA ASP A 483 15.28 -11.74 7.43
C ASP A 483 15.68 -13.23 7.52
N GLY A 484 16.83 -13.50 8.11
CA GLY A 484 17.28 -14.85 8.44
C GLY A 484 17.93 -15.61 7.28
N VAL A 485 18.18 -14.96 6.14
CA VAL A 485 18.82 -15.64 5.00
C VAL A 485 20.28 -15.97 5.34
N GLN A 486 20.76 -17.13 4.89
CA GLN A 486 22.18 -17.47 4.99
C GLN A 486 22.89 -17.00 3.73
N HIS A 487 23.72 -15.97 3.85
CA HIS A 487 24.52 -15.46 2.74
C HIS A 487 25.99 -15.44 3.10
N ARG A 488 26.83 -16.00 2.23
CA ARG A 488 28.30 -16.01 2.37
C ARG A 488 28.82 -16.42 3.76
N GLY A 489 28.11 -17.33 4.43
CA GLY A 489 28.48 -17.88 5.73
C GLY A 489 28.06 -17.05 6.94
N GLN A 490 27.19 -16.05 6.78
CA GLN A 490 26.59 -15.31 7.88
C GLN A 490 25.08 -15.13 7.68
N GLU A 491 24.33 -15.17 8.78
CA GLU A 491 22.93 -14.74 8.78
C GLU A 491 22.83 -13.28 8.35
N SER A 492 21.94 -13.01 7.41
CA SER A 492 21.85 -11.74 6.71
C SER A 492 20.41 -11.30 6.52
N PHE A 493 20.22 -9.99 6.30
CA PHE A 493 19.01 -9.48 5.66
C PHE A 493 19.22 -9.48 4.15
N MET A 494 18.26 -10.01 3.38
CA MET A 494 18.18 -9.80 1.93
C MET A 494 17.19 -8.67 1.67
N ILE A 495 17.63 -7.61 0.99
CA ILE A 495 16.79 -6.46 0.66
C ILE A 495 16.70 -6.37 -0.86
N GLU A 496 15.50 -6.54 -1.38
CA GLU A 496 15.20 -6.37 -2.80
C GLU A 496 14.67 -4.96 -3.02
N SER A 497 15.27 -4.26 -3.98
CA SER A 497 14.89 -2.90 -4.37
C SER A 497 14.85 -2.79 -5.90
N GLN A 498 14.39 -1.65 -6.41
CA GLN A 498 14.27 -1.44 -7.86
C GLN A 498 15.61 -1.51 -8.61
N ASN A 499 16.72 -1.10 -7.99
CA ASN A 499 18.02 -1.06 -8.68
C ASN A 499 18.99 -2.22 -8.34
N ALA A 500 18.80 -2.87 -7.19
CA ALA A 500 19.70 -3.93 -6.71
C ALA A 500 19.05 -4.83 -5.65
N THR A 501 19.65 -6.01 -5.47
CA THR A 501 19.47 -6.83 -4.27
C THR A 501 20.68 -6.68 -3.36
N TYR A 502 20.44 -6.23 -2.13
CA TYR A 502 21.46 -6.06 -1.09
C TYR A 502 21.46 -7.25 -0.13
N TYR A 503 22.64 -7.73 0.25
CA TYR A 503 22.79 -8.72 1.30
C TYR A 503 23.58 -8.13 2.47
N TYR A 504 22.90 -7.91 3.59
CA TYR A 504 23.45 -7.26 4.77
C TYR A 504 23.82 -8.27 5.86
N HIS A 505 25.10 -8.39 6.16
CA HIS A 505 25.63 -9.27 7.21
C HIS A 505 25.26 -8.74 8.61
N LYS A 506 24.40 -9.46 9.35
CA LYS A 506 23.83 -8.99 10.63
C LYS A 506 24.87 -8.76 11.73
N GLN A 507 25.95 -9.54 11.73
CA GLN A 507 27.03 -9.42 12.71
C GLN A 507 28.23 -8.63 12.20
N GLY A 508 28.29 -8.39 10.89
CA GLY A 508 29.29 -7.56 10.24
C GLY A 508 28.88 -6.08 10.16
N ALA A 509 27.59 -5.76 10.29
CA ALA A 509 27.05 -4.41 10.15
C ALA A 509 27.43 -3.74 8.80
N GLY A 510 27.29 -4.49 7.70
CA GLY A 510 27.59 -4.01 6.35
C GLY A 510 27.09 -4.96 5.26
N PHE A 511 27.03 -4.44 4.03
CA PHE A 511 26.68 -5.20 2.84
C PHE A 511 27.84 -6.08 2.38
N ALA A 512 27.58 -7.39 2.28
CA ALA A 512 28.51 -8.35 1.70
C ALA A 512 28.33 -8.49 0.18
N SER A 513 27.12 -8.23 -0.33
CA SER A 513 26.84 -8.21 -1.77
C SER A 513 25.87 -7.08 -2.12
N ILE A 514 26.09 -6.49 -3.29
CA ILE A 514 25.15 -5.60 -3.99
C ILE A 514 25.02 -6.17 -5.40
N VAL A 515 23.93 -6.89 -5.65
CA VAL A 515 23.69 -7.58 -6.91
C VAL A 515 22.82 -6.69 -7.79
N ASP A 516 23.32 -6.29 -8.95
CA ASP A 516 22.55 -5.49 -9.89
C ASP A 516 21.48 -6.32 -10.62
N LYS A 517 20.63 -5.64 -11.40
CA LYS A 517 19.57 -6.28 -12.20
C LYS A 517 20.06 -7.30 -13.23
N ASP A 518 21.34 -7.28 -13.60
CA ASP A 518 21.94 -8.22 -14.54
C ASP A 518 22.62 -9.40 -13.81
N GLY A 519 22.52 -9.45 -12.48
CA GLY A 519 23.06 -10.51 -11.63
C GLY A 519 24.51 -10.33 -11.21
N ASN A 520 25.11 -9.16 -11.45
CA ASN A 520 26.51 -8.90 -11.12
C ASN A 520 26.65 -8.40 -9.67
N ASP A 521 27.53 -9.04 -8.88
CA ASP A 521 27.81 -8.63 -7.49
C ASP A 521 28.95 -7.61 -7.44
N TRP A 522 28.60 -6.34 -7.22
CA TRP A 522 29.54 -5.21 -7.21
C TRP A 522 30.54 -5.23 -6.05
N LEU A 523 30.35 -6.10 -5.06
CA LEU A 523 31.28 -6.26 -3.94
C LEU A 523 32.14 -7.53 -4.07
N GLY A 524 31.56 -8.59 -4.65
CA GLY A 524 32.26 -9.84 -4.97
C GLY A 524 32.90 -10.47 -3.73
N TYR A 525 32.10 -10.68 -2.67
CA TYR A 525 32.56 -11.15 -1.35
C TYR A 525 33.59 -12.30 -1.43
N ARG A 526 34.70 -12.15 -0.71
CA ARG A 526 35.81 -13.12 -0.72
C ARG A 526 36.34 -13.41 0.69
N PRO A 527 36.10 -14.60 1.27
CA PRO A 527 36.69 -14.98 2.55
C PRO A 527 38.10 -15.56 2.33
N GLY A 528 39.15 -14.86 2.76
CA GLY A 528 40.52 -15.37 2.67
C GLY A 528 41.60 -14.34 3.03
N GLY A 529 42.25 -14.53 4.18
CA GLY A 529 43.19 -13.57 4.76
C GLY A 529 44.48 -13.31 3.99
N GLY A 530 45.00 -12.11 4.19
CA GLY A 530 46.26 -11.54 3.67
C GLY A 530 46.22 -10.00 3.83
N PRO A 531 47.29 -9.25 3.51
CA PRO A 531 47.29 -7.77 3.57
C PRO A 531 46.35 -7.10 2.54
N ALA A 532 45.33 -7.81 2.07
CA ALA A 532 44.35 -7.47 1.04
C ALA A 532 42.88 -7.60 1.51
N GLY A 533 42.64 -7.48 2.82
CA GLY A 533 41.32 -7.60 3.45
C GLY A 533 40.91 -9.06 3.66
N GLU A 534 40.44 -9.42 4.86
CA GLU A 534 39.92 -10.78 5.11
C GLU A 534 38.56 -11.02 4.43
N TYR A 535 37.80 -9.94 4.19
CA TYR A 535 36.48 -9.91 3.55
C TYR A 535 36.34 -8.63 2.72
N ARG A 536 35.58 -8.68 1.61
CA ARG A 536 35.18 -7.51 0.82
C ARG A 536 33.80 -7.03 1.24
N GLY A 537 33.50 -5.77 0.98
CA GLY A 537 32.15 -5.21 1.09
C GLY A 537 32.12 -3.75 1.48
N ILE A 538 30.96 -3.30 1.98
CA ILE A 538 30.75 -1.89 2.33
C ILE A 538 29.76 -1.73 3.50
N PRO A 539 30.05 -0.84 4.48
CA PRO A 539 31.31 -0.13 4.60
C PRO A 539 32.38 -1.04 5.23
N ASN A 540 33.59 -0.53 5.37
CA ASN A 540 34.64 -1.06 6.25
C ASN A 540 35.25 0.11 7.03
N MET A 541 34.81 0.35 8.28
CA MET A 541 35.06 1.62 8.97
C MET A 541 36.00 1.55 10.19
N GLY A 542 35.97 0.44 10.93
CA GLY A 542 36.75 0.29 12.15
C GLY A 542 37.91 -0.69 12.00
N HIS A 543 39.14 -0.22 11.73
CA HIS A 543 40.35 -1.06 11.83
C HIS A 543 41.19 -0.73 13.08
N PRO A 544 41.70 -1.70 13.85
CA PRO A 544 41.65 -3.14 13.63
C PRO A 544 40.40 -3.86 14.15
N GLU A 545 39.45 -3.15 14.75
CA GLU A 545 38.32 -3.72 15.52
C GLU A 545 37.31 -4.50 14.67
N GLY A 546 37.21 -4.20 13.37
CA GLY A 546 36.25 -4.78 12.44
C GLY A 546 34.86 -4.14 12.46
N TYR A 547 34.71 -2.88 12.92
CA TYR A 547 33.40 -2.23 12.96
C TYR A 547 32.88 -1.93 11.56
N CYS A 548 31.58 -2.23 11.36
CA CYS A 548 30.90 -2.18 10.07
C CYS A 548 31.79 -2.76 8.99
N HIS A 549 32.08 -4.06 9.11
CA HIS A 549 32.92 -4.81 8.19
C HIS A 549 32.21 -6.15 7.91
N PRO A 550 31.58 -6.33 6.75
CA PRO A 550 30.90 -7.57 6.41
C PRO A 550 31.86 -8.76 6.53
N GLY A 551 31.36 -9.85 7.10
CA GLY A 551 32.14 -11.06 7.41
C GLY A 551 32.73 -11.09 8.82
N LYS A 552 32.82 -9.93 9.51
CA LYS A 552 33.12 -9.87 10.94
C LYS A 552 31.88 -10.21 11.78
N THR A 553 32.12 -10.47 13.06
CA THR A 553 31.09 -10.91 14.03
C THR A 553 31.20 -10.10 15.33
N VAL A 554 31.38 -8.79 15.21
CA VAL A 554 31.67 -7.87 16.33
C VAL A 554 30.53 -6.86 16.55
N SER A 555 29.38 -7.13 15.95
CA SER A 555 28.21 -6.25 15.96
C SER A 555 26.94 -7.09 15.95
N SER A 556 25.83 -6.41 16.19
CA SER A 556 24.48 -6.95 16.03
C SER A 556 23.63 -5.94 15.28
N SER A 557 22.69 -6.44 14.48
CA SER A 557 21.84 -5.60 13.62
C SER A 557 20.40 -6.03 13.70
N LYS A 558 19.48 -5.06 13.63
CA LYS A 558 18.03 -5.28 13.63
C LYS A 558 17.34 -4.31 12.68
N ILE A 559 16.28 -4.77 12.03
CA ILE A 559 15.36 -3.91 11.31
C ILE A 559 14.61 -3.06 12.36
N ILE A 560 14.62 -1.75 12.20
CA ILE A 560 13.92 -0.80 13.08
C ILE A 560 12.72 -0.14 12.39
N SER A 561 12.67 -0.20 11.05
CA SER A 561 11.50 0.14 10.24
C SER A 561 11.56 -0.68 8.95
N GLY A 562 10.39 -1.13 8.48
CA GLY A 562 10.23 -1.77 7.18
C GLY A 562 8.89 -1.36 6.58
N GLY A 563 8.90 -1.05 5.29
CA GLY A 563 7.70 -0.70 4.56
C GLY A 563 7.95 -0.63 3.06
N PRO A 564 6.94 -0.19 2.29
CA PRO A 564 6.95 -0.32 0.84
C PRO A 564 7.96 0.59 0.12
N ILE A 565 8.55 1.59 0.79
CA ILE A 565 9.50 2.52 0.18
C ILE A 565 10.89 2.41 0.80
N LYS A 566 10.96 2.10 2.09
CA LYS A 566 12.21 2.14 2.86
C LYS A 566 12.27 1.02 3.88
N VAL A 567 13.45 0.41 3.99
CA VAL A 567 13.84 -0.43 5.14
C VAL A 567 14.98 0.25 5.89
N SER A 568 14.88 0.32 7.21
CA SER A 568 15.88 0.93 8.09
C SER A 568 16.49 -0.13 9.01
N ILE A 569 17.82 -0.28 8.98
CA ILE A 569 18.58 -1.26 9.76
C ILE A 569 19.46 -0.52 10.76
N PHE A 570 19.23 -0.72 12.05
CA PHE A 570 20.12 -0.27 13.11
C PHE A 570 21.17 -1.33 13.40
N SER A 571 22.43 -0.90 13.58
CA SER A 571 23.53 -1.77 13.99
C SER A 571 24.32 -1.16 15.13
N GLU A 572 24.79 -2.02 16.03
CA GLU A 572 25.63 -1.63 17.17
C GLU A 572 26.75 -2.66 17.38
N SER A 573 27.96 -2.18 17.64
CA SER A 573 29.09 -3.03 18.02
C SER A 573 28.92 -3.61 19.42
N ASP A 574 29.45 -4.81 19.67
CA ASP A 574 29.34 -5.50 20.96
C ASP A 574 29.94 -4.70 22.14
N ASP A 575 30.91 -3.83 21.89
CA ASP A 575 31.51 -2.96 22.91
C ASP A 575 30.88 -1.55 22.98
N GLY A 576 29.80 -1.32 22.23
CA GLY A 576 29.00 -0.09 22.22
C GLY A 576 29.71 1.14 21.66
N LYS A 577 30.83 1.00 20.94
CA LYS A 577 31.60 2.13 20.39
C LYS A 577 31.23 2.52 18.95
N MET A 578 30.50 1.68 18.25
CA MET A 578 29.94 1.95 16.93
C MET A 578 28.42 1.77 16.98
N GLN A 579 27.70 2.75 16.42
CA GLN A 579 26.28 2.65 16.10
C GLN A 579 26.03 3.30 14.75
N CYS A 580 25.24 2.66 13.89
CA CYS A 580 24.84 3.22 12.61
C CYS A 580 23.44 2.78 12.19
N VAL A 581 22.85 3.53 11.25
CA VAL A 581 21.59 3.21 10.60
C VAL A 581 21.79 3.19 9.09
N TRP A 582 21.34 2.13 8.43
CA TRP A 582 21.20 2.06 6.99
C TRP A 582 19.73 2.23 6.60
N ASP A 583 19.41 3.25 5.80
CA ASP A 583 18.13 3.42 5.12
C ASP A 583 18.29 2.94 3.67
N ILE A 584 17.55 1.91 3.27
CA ILE A 584 17.57 1.38 1.91
C ILE A 584 16.28 1.80 1.20
N PHE A 585 16.43 2.63 0.17
CA PHE A 585 15.38 3.16 -0.70
C PHE A 585 15.36 2.40 -2.04
N PRO A 586 14.38 2.67 -2.94
CA PRO A 586 14.26 1.92 -4.20
C PRO A 586 15.50 2.03 -5.11
N SER A 587 16.18 3.17 -5.08
CA SER A 587 17.29 3.50 -6.01
C SER A 587 18.64 3.78 -5.33
N TYR A 588 18.72 3.76 -3.99
CA TYR A 588 19.97 3.97 -3.25
C TYR A 588 19.85 3.54 -1.79
N ALA A 589 20.98 3.42 -1.12
CA ALA A 589 21.06 3.26 0.33
C ALA A 589 21.81 4.44 0.98
N ARG A 590 21.31 4.92 2.11
CA ARG A 590 21.90 5.99 2.92
C ARG A 590 22.37 5.41 4.25
N LEU A 591 23.63 5.66 4.61
CA LEU A 591 24.21 5.33 5.91
C LEU A 591 24.26 6.58 6.78
N THR A 592 23.80 6.47 8.02
CA THR A 592 24.03 7.44 9.09
C THR A 592 24.92 6.81 10.17
N VAL A 593 26.13 7.33 10.35
CA VAL A 593 27.05 6.89 11.40
C VAL A 593 26.74 7.67 12.68
N LEU A 594 25.91 7.12 13.56
CA LEU A 594 25.46 7.78 14.79
C LEU A 594 26.59 7.92 15.82
N LYS A 595 27.43 6.88 15.95
CA LYS A 595 28.51 6.81 16.93
C LYS A 595 29.66 5.99 16.35
N MET A 596 30.89 6.44 16.56
CA MET A 596 32.09 5.72 16.09
C MET A 596 33.30 6.03 16.97
N ARG A 597 34.23 5.06 17.10
CA ARG A 597 35.56 5.33 17.66
C ARG A 597 36.31 6.29 16.74
N LYS A 598 37.08 7.23 17.30
CA LYS A 598 37.80 8.24 16.51
C LYS A 598 39.33 8.05 16.61
N PRO A 599 40.09 8.33 15.54
CA PRO A 599 39.62 8.60 14.16
C PRO A 599 39.17 7.32 13.44
N TYR A 600 38.39 7.46 12.36
CA TYR A 600 37.94 6.36 11.50
C TYR A 600 38.06 6.73 10.01
N TRP A 601 37.64 5.80 9.13
CA TRP A 601 37.51 6.01 7.69
C TRP A 601 36.19 5.38 7.23
N PHE A 602 35.76 5.69 6.02
CA PHE A 602 34.78 4.87 5.31
C PHE A 602 35.49 4.17 4.16
N LEU A 603 35.23 2.88 3.93
CA LEU A 603 35.82 2.16 2.80
C LEU A 603 34.76 1.40 2.01
N TYR A 604 34.93 1.44 0.69
CA TYR A 604 34.38 0.48 -0.25
C TYR A 604 35.51 -0.44 -0.73
N GLU A 605 35.28 -1.75 -0.66
CA GLU A 605 36.16 -2.78 -1.20
C GLU A 605 35.32 -3.70 -2.10
N GLY A 606 35.48 -3.59 -3.43
CA GLY A 606 34.56 -4.27 -4.35
C GLY A 606 35.09 -4.48 -5.76
N THR A 607 34.24 -5.06 -6.61
CA THR A 607 34.52 -5.45 -7.99
C THR A 607 33.46 -4.84 -8.91
N PRO A 608 33.74 -3.67 -9.53
CA PRO A 608 32.83 -3.07 -10.49
C PRO A 608 32.35 -4.11 -11.53
N GLY A 609 31.05 -4.12 -11.84
CA GLY A 609 30.47 -5.09 -12.78
C GLY A 609 30.58 -6.57 -12.39
N GLY A 610 30.94 -6.89 -11.13
CA GLY A 610 31.15 -8.27 -10.68
C GLY A 610 32.60 -8.77 -10.79
N LYS A 611 33.44 -8.08 -11.57
CA LYS A 611 34.86 -8.40 -11.71
C LYS A 611 35.61 -7.17 -12.22
N LEU A 612 36.64 -6.75 -11.48
CA LEU A 612 37.52 -5.67 -11.92
C LEU A 612 38.21 -6.03 -13.24
N ASP A 613 38.06 -5.16 -14.24
CA ASP A 613 38.85 -5.12 -15.46
C ASP A 613 39.57 -3.75 -15.53
N GLU A 614 40.86 -3.73 -15.21
CA GLU A 614 41.64 -2.48 -15.16
C GLU A 614 41.81 -1.77 -16.53
N ASP A 615 41.49 -2.46 -17.64
CA ASP A 615 41.58 -1.91 -19.00
C ASP A 615 40.28 -1.23 -19.45
N SER A 616 39.11 -1.75 -19.03
CA SER A 616 37.80 -1.18 -19.38
C SER A 616 37.12 -0.39 -18.28
N ASP A 617 37.34 -0.76 -17.02
CA ASP A 617 36.71 -0.09 -15.88
C ASP A 617 37.33 1.28 -15.64
N TYR A 618 36.56 2.15 -15.01
CA TYR A 618 36.95 3.53 -14.79
C TYR A 618 36.46 4.07 -13.45
N CYS A 619 37.11 5.13 -13.00
CA CYS A 619 36.68 5.95 -11.88
C CYS A 619 36.36 7.36 -12.39
N ILE A 620 35.26 7.94 -11.92
CA ILE A 620 34.95 9.37 -12.10
C ILE A 620 34.97 10.00 -10.72
N ARG A 621 35.78 11.03 -10.54
CA ARG A 621 35.86 11.80 -9.30
C ARG A 621 35.28 13.19 -9.54
N ALA A 622 34.51 13.67 -8.59
CA ALA A 622 34.11 15.06 -8.56
C ALA A 622 35.19 15.91 -7.91
N ASP A 623 36.43 15.92 -8.42
CA ASP A 623 37.57 16.69 -7.90
C ASP A 623 37.87 17.98 -8.73
N THR A 624 37.17 18.17 -9.85
CA THR A 624 37.25 19.36 -10.71
C THR A 624 35.88 19.74 -11.28
N PRO A 625 35.65 20.99 -11.74
CA PRO A 625 34.42 21.33 -12.43
C PRO A 625 34.23 20.48 -13.70
N GLY A 626 33.21 19.61 -13.71
CA GLY A 626 32.97 18.63 -14.78
C GLY A 626 33.59 17.25 -14.53
N GLY A 627 34.29 17.08 -13.41
CA GLY A 627 34.85 15.82 -12.92
C GLY A 627 36.08 15.32 -13.68
N THR A 628 36.86 14.47 -13.01
CA THR A 628 38.01 13.78 -13.60
C THR A 628 37.70 12.30 -13.78
N ARG A 629 37.71 11.83 -15.03
CA ARG A 629 37.60 10.40 -15.36
C ARG A 629 38.99 9.80 -15.58
N THR A 630 39.27 8.68 -14.93
CA THR A 630 40.52 7.91 -15.09
C THR A 630 40.22 6.43 -15.29
N PRO A 631 41.07 5.67 -15.99
CA PRO A 631 41.04 4.21 -15.93
C PRO A 631 41.13 3.69 -14.49
N ALA A 632 40.54 2.54 -14.20
CA ALA A 632 40.56 1.95 -12.85
C ALA A 632 41.97 1.58 -12.37
N SER A 633 42.93 1.41 -13.29
CA SER A 633 44.35 1.20 -12.97
C SER A 633 45.03 2.41 -12.30
N VAL A 634 44.45 3.61 -12.39
CA VAL A 634 45.10 4.86 -11.94
C VAL A 634 44.80 5.15 -10.47
N LYS A 635 45.82 5.05 -9.62
CA LYS A 635 45.74 5.43 -8.20
C LYS A 635 45.60 6.94 -8.01
N TRP A 636 44.89 7.33 -6.97
CA TRP A 636 44.69 8.72 -6.61
C TRP A 636 44.61 8.89 -5.08
N ASP A 637 45.26 9.95 -4.58
CA ASP A 637 45.11 10.46 -3.22
C ASP A 637 44.85 11.96 -3.34
N GLY A 638 43.79 12.46 -2.72
CA GLY A 638 43.44 13.88 -2.79
C GLY A 638 42.17 14.18 -2.02
N ASP A 639 41.72 15.42 -2.08
CA ASP A 639 40.44 15.85 -1.52
C ASP A 639 39.43 15.95 -2.69
N LEU A 640 38.21 15.47 -2.49
CA LEU A 640 37.12 15.56 -3.47
C LEU A 640 36.39 16.91 -3.42
N SER A 641 36.67 17.78 -2.46
CA SER A 641 36.03 19.10 -2.35
C SER A 641 36.40 20.04 -3.51
N VAL A 642 35.47 20.26 -4.45
CA VAL A 642 35.65 21.26 -5.54
C VAL A 642 34.91 22.56 -5.27
N GLN A 643 33.75 22.48 -4.59
CA GLN A 643 32.87 23.60 -4.27
C GLN A 643 32.07 23.28 -3.00
N ARG A 644 32.11 24.19 -2.01
CA ARG A 644 31.38 24.05 -0.75
C ARG A 644 29.89 23.75 -0.98
N GLY A 645 29.40 22.66 -0.41
CA GLY A 645 27.99 22.26 -0.44
C GLY A 645 27.57 21.38 -1.63
N ALA A 646 28.52 20.89 -2.43
CA ALA A 646 28.27 19.93 -3.51
C ALA A 646 28.43 18.45 -3.11
N GLY A 647 28.77 18.17 -1.85
CA GLY A 647 29.08 16.83 -1.35
C GLY A 647 30.35 16.27 -2.00
N GLU A 648 31.02 15.36 -1.30
CA GLU A 648 32.19 14.66 -1.84
C GLU A 648 31.72 13.37 -2.50
N TRP A 649 31.91 13.22 -3.81
CA TRP A 649 31.49 12.00 -4.47
C TRP A 649 32.41 11.55 -5.60
N LEU A 650 32.32 10.25 -5.86
CA LEU A 650 32.91 9.59 -7.01
C LEU A 650 32.07 8.39 -7.43
N CYS A 651 32.44 7.76 -8.53
CA CYS A 651 31.87 6.48 -8.91
C CYS A 651 32.90 5.56 -9.57
N PHE A 652 32.61 4.26 -9.56
CA PHE A 652 33.29 3.24 -10.36
C PHE A 652 32.33 2.73 -11.43
N GLY A 653 32.79 2.60 -12.66
CA GLY A 653 31.96 2.13 -13.76
C GLY A 653 32.51 0.90 -14.45
N ASP A 654 31.59 0.04 -14.88
CA ASP A 654 31.75 -1.01 -15.86
C ASP A 654 30.74 -0.77 -16.99
N GLY A 655 31.23 -0.57 -18.21
CA GLY A 655 30.40 -0.15 -19.34
C GLY A 655 29.59 1.12 -19.06
N SER A 656 28.26 1.01 -19.13
CA SER A 656 27.31 2.10 -18.92
C SER A 656 26.76 2.20 -17.50
N ARG A 657 27.13 1.30 -16.58
CA ARG A 657 26.62 1.33 -15.21
C ARG A 657 27.72 1.78 -14.26
N VAL A 658 27.35 2.56 -13.26
CA VAL A 658 28.26 2.95 -12.19
C VAL A 658 27.70 2.65 -10.81
N LEU A 659 28.59 2.40 -9.87
CA LEU A 659 28.35 2.48 -8.44
C LEU A 659 28.93 3.79 -7.94
N TYR A 660 28.08 4.68 -7.43
CA TYR A 660 28.49 5.96 -6.89
C TYR A 660 28.53 5.92 -5.35
N LEU A 661 29.41 6.73 -4.77
CA LEU A 661 29.58 6.91 -3.34
C LEU A 661 29.61 8.41 -3.04
N VAL A 662 28.87 8.82 -2.02
CA VAL A 662 28.79 10.21 -1.57
C VAL A 662 29.08 10.27 -0.08
N HIS A 663 29.91 11.20 0.35
CA HIS A 663 30.01 11.69 1.72
C HIS A 663 29.34 13.07 1.75
N HIS A 664 28.34 13.24 2.63
CA HIS A 664 27.45 14.40 2.58
C HIS A 664 28.10 15.63 3.20
N GLU A 665 28.92 15.41 4.24
CA GLU A 665 29.71 16.44 4.88
C GLU A 665 30.97 16.71 4.06
N ASP A 666 31.01 17.86 3.40
CA ASP A 666 32.22 18.39 2.76
C ASP A 666 33.29 18.66 3.82
N ASP A 667 34.44 18.01 3.72
CA ASP A 667 35.59 18.20 4.58
C ASP A 667 36.88 18.49 3.77
N GLU A 668 38.04 18.46 4.42
CA GLU A 668 39.35 18.68 3.75
C GLU A 668 40.26 17.45 3.96
N ALA A 669 39.68 16.33 4.38
CA ALA A 669 40.41 15.10 4.62
C ALA A 669 40.87 14.51 3.28
N VAL A 670 41.99 13.80 3.35
CA VAL A 670 42.47 13.07 2.17
C VAL A 670 41.60 11.82 1.97
N ASP A 671 41.17 11.64 0.73
CA ASP A 671 40.53 10.45 0.21
C ASP A 671 41.50 9.68 -0.69
N SER A 672 41.29 8.37 -0.79
CA SER A 672 42.18 7.48 -1.54
C SER A 672 41.41 6.53 -2.42
N TYR A 673 41.85 6.40 -3.67
CA TYR A 673 41.44 5.37 -4.62
C TYR A 673 42.64 4.53 -5.07
N TRP A 674 42.50 3.20 -5.07
CA TRP A 674 43.49 2.34 -5.70
C TRP A 674 42.91 0.98 -6.15
N PRO A 675 43.37 0.45 -7.30
CA PRO A 675 43.19 -0.94 -7.64
C PRO A 675 44.13 -1.80 -6.77
N MET A 676 43.65 -2.97 -6.38
CA MET A 676 44.40 -3.90 -5.55
C MET A 676 44.63 -5.22 -6.28
N ARG A 677 45.85 -5.36 -6.81
CA ARG A 677 46.36 -6.59 -7.43
C ARG A 677 45.53 -7.11 -8.62
N GLY A 678 44.80 -6.25 -9.34
CA GLY A 678 43.89 -6.68 -10.41
C GLY A 678 42.67 -7.46 -9.93
N GLU A 679 42.36 -7.45 -8.63
CA GLU A 679 41.33 -8.32 -8.04
C GLU A 679 40.13 -7.54 -7.52
N MET A 680 40.33 -6.28 -7.12
CA MET A 680 39.28 -5.40 -6.60
C MET A 680 39.74 -3.94 -6.66
N THR A 681 38.78 -3.03 -6.62
CA THR A 681 39.04 -1.62 -6.37
C THR A 681 38.74 -1.27 -4.93
N VAL A 682 39.54 -0.37 -4.37
CA VAL A 682 39.32 0.16 -3.02
C VAL A 682 39.22 1.67 -3.10
N PHE A 683 38.22 2.20 -2.41
CA PHE A 683 38.10 3.62 -2.17
C PHE A 683 37.85 3.89 -0.71
N GLY A 684 38.40 4.98 -0.19
CA GLY A 684 38.08 5.42 1.15
C GLY A 684 37.99 6.91 1.33
N PHE A 685 36.92 7.33 2.01
CA PHE A 685 36.81 8.68 2.57
C PHE A 685 37.68 8.82 3.82
N GLY A 686 38.41 9.93 3.92
CA GLY A 686 39.26 10.25 5.07
C GLY A 686 40.34 9.19 5.34
N ARG A 687 41.01 8.70 4.29
CA ARG A 687 42.05 7.68 4.35
C ARG A 687 43.27 8.05 3.50
N LYS A 688 44.46 7.71 4.02
CA LYS A 688 45.69 7.59 3.24
C LYS A 688 46.57 6.46 3.77
N GLY A 689 46.78 5.43 2.96
CA GLY A 689 47.46 4.20 3.42
C GLY A 689 46.68 3.56 4.58
N ILE A 690 47.26 3.46 5.77
CA ILE A 690 46.59 2.98 7.00
C ILE A 690 46.20 4.10 7.97
N ASN A 691 46.37 5.36 7.57
CA ASN A 691 46.00 6.51 8.38
C ASN A 691 44.52 6.86 8.15
N LYS A 692 43.87 7.32 9.22
CA LYS A 692 42.45 7.69 9.31
C LYS A 692 42.35 9.17 9.60
N PHE A 693 41.41 9.85 8.96
CA PHE A 693 41.25 11.29 9.05
C PHE A 693 39.82 11.72 9.40
N MET A 694 38.84 10.80 9.40
CA MET A 694 37.47 11.15 9.79
C MET A 694 37.30 11.20 11.31
N GLU A 695 36.66 12.27 11.79
CA GLU A 695 36.34 12.47 13.21
C GLU A 695 34.87 12.86 13.45
N ALA A 696 34.13 13.34 12.45
CA ALA A 696 32.77 13.83 12.62
C ALA A 696 31.78 12.68 12.89
N THR A 697 30.81 12.91 13.79
CA THR A 697 29.65 12.03 14.01
C THR A 697 28.50 12.91 14.51
N PRO A 698 27.27 12.84 13.96
CA PRO A 698 26.89 11.98 12.85
C PRO A 698 27.62 12.33 11.54
N ALA A 699 27.81 11.32 10.69
CA ALA A 699 28.31 11.46 9.33
C ALA A 699 27.41 10.65 8.39
N HIS A 700 27.18 11.15 7.18
CA HIS A 700 26.20 10.59 6.26
C HIS A 700 26.84 10.20 4.92
N PHE A 701 26.47 9.02 4.44
CA PHE A 701 26.93 8.52 3.16
C PHE A 701 25.78 8.01 2.31
N THR A 702 25.89 8.13 1.00
CA THR A 702 24.95 7.50 0.06
C THR A 702 25.72 6.61 -0.91
N ILE A 703 25.17 5.43 -1.16
CA ILE A 703 25.61 4.49 -2.20
C ILE A 703 24.44 4.15 -3.10
N GLY A 704 24.66 4.08 -4.40
CA GLY A 704 23.66 3.59 -5.33
C GLY A 704 24.26 3.15 -6.65
N LEU A 705 23.45 2.45 -7.43
CA LEU A 705 23.72 2.13 -8.82
C LEU A 705 22.94 3.08 -9.71
N CYS A 706 23.57 3.55 -10.79
CA CYS A 706 22.86 4.25 -11.84
C CYS A 706 23.41 3.93 -13.23
N GLU A 707 22.56 4.11 -14.24
CA GLU A 707 22.94 4.05 -15.65
C GLU A 707 23.47 5.42 -16.09
N GLY A 708 24.65 5.44 -16.69
CA GLY A 708 25.40 6.63 -17.06
C GLY A 708 26.90 6.36 -17.02
N SER A 709 27.65 6.93 -17.95
CA SER A 709 29.13 6.74 -18.01
C SER A 709 29.91 8.05 -18.07
N THR A 710 29.21 9.18 -18.01
CA THR A 710 29.79 10.51 -18.00
C THR A 710 29.55 11.18 -16.64
N TYR A 711 30.37 12.17 -16.31
CA TYR A 711 30.19 12.95 -15.08
C TYR A 711 28.79 13.57 -15.00
N ALA A 712 28.28 14.13 -16.10
CA ALA A 712 26.98 14.79 -16.12
C ALA A 712 25.81 13.82 -15.85
N ASP A 713 25.88 12.61 -16.41
CA ASP A 713 24.85 11.58 -16.18
C ASP A 713 24.78 11.21 -14.68
N VAL A 714 25.95 10.97 -14.08
CA VAL A 714 26.07 10.51 -12.69
C VAL A 714 25.78 11.64 -11.71
N ALA A 715 26.30 12.85 -11.94
CA ALA A 715 26.08 14.01 -11.10
C ALA A 715 24.59 14.29 -10.89
N ARG A 716 23.78 14.16 -11.95
CA ARG A 716 22.32 14.35 -11.91
C ARG A 716 21.62 13.37 -10.96
N VAL A 717 22.04 12.10 -10.98
CA VAL A 717 21.48 11.06 -10.09
C VAL A 717 21.97 11.25 -8.66
N VAL A 718 23.25 11.56 -8.48
CA VAL A 718 23.86 11.87 -7.18
C VAL A 718 23.14 13.05 -6.53
N ASP A 719 22.96 14.15 -7.25
CA ASP A 719 22.25 15.35 -6.78
C ASP A 719 20.81 15.03 -6.36
N SER A 720 20.09 14.20 -7.12
CA SER A 720 18.76 13.72 -6.72
C SER A 720 18.83 12.91 -5.41
N ALA A 721 19.78 11.99 -5.29
CA ALA A 721 19.84 11.02 -4.19
C ALA A 721 20.16 11.65 -2.83
N TYR A 722 21.21 12.48 -2.74
CA TYR A 722 21.67 12.98 -1.43
C TYR A 722 21.27 14.41 -1.11
N ALA A 723 21.17 15.31 -2.12
CA ALA A 723 21.03 16.73 -1.82
C ALA A 723 19.65 17.02 -1.19
N PRO A 724 19.56 17.94 -0.22
CA PRO A 724 18.30 18.24 0.45
C PRO A 724 17.30 18.86 -0.53
N LEU A 725 16.03 18.53 -0.35
CA LEU A 725 14.90 19.23 -0.96
C LEU A 725 14.20 20.08 0.12
N SER A 726 13.48 21.11 -0.29
CA SER A 726 12.70 21.90 0.68
C SER A 726 11.31 21.29 0.81
N VAL A 727 10.89 21.00 2.04
CA VAL A 727 9.52 20.56 2.37
C VAL A 727 8.84 21.63 3.20
N ALA A 728 7.60 21.96 2.85
CA ALA A 728 6.72 22.76 3.69
C ALA A 728 5.43 21.99 3.97
N ILE A 729 5.00 21.98 5.23
CA ILE A 729 3.71 21.46 5.65
C ILE A 729 2.78 22.66 5.80
N GLY A 730 1.68 22.65 5.05
CA GLY A 730 0.62 23.64 5.11
C GLY A 730 -0.22 23.51 6.39
N ASN A 731 -1.09 24.49 6.60
CA ASN A 731 -2.07 24.37 7.67
C ASN A 731 -3.07 23.26 7.31
N PRO A 732 -3.54 22.49 8.30
CA PRO A 732 -4.60 21.54 8.06
C PRO A 732 -5.89 22.26 7.68
N GLU A 733 -6.58 21.71 6.70
CA GLU A 733 -7.81 22.23 6.14
C GLU A 733 -8.91 21.19 6.31
N ILE A 734 -10.09 21.66 6.72
CA ILE A 734 -11.29 20.83 6.70
C ILE A 734 -11.83 20.92 5.27
N VAL A 735 -11.99 19.78 4.61
CA VAL A 735 -12.58 19.74 3.27
C VAL A 735 -14.07 20.05 3.42
N GLY A 736 -14.59 21.04 2.69
CA GLY A 736 -16.01 21.44 2.75
C GLY A 736 -16.34 22.88 3.18
N GLU A 737 -15.35 23.79 3.34
CA GLU A 737 -15.60 25.25 3.40
C GLU A 737 -15.47 25.96 2.04
#